data_AF-A0A1X7TS47-F1
#
_entry.id   AF-A0A1X7TS47-F1
#
_cell.length_a   1.000
_cell.length_b   1.000
_cell.length_c   1.000
_cell.angle_alpha   90.00
_cell.angle_beta   90.00
_cell.angle_gamma   90.00
#
_symmetry.space_group_name_H-M   'P 1'
#
loop_
_entity.id
_entity.type
_entity.pdbx_description
1 polymer ?
#
loop_
_entity_poly.entity_id
_entity_poly.type
_entity_poly.pdbx_seq_one_letter_code
_entity_poly.pdbx_strand_id
1 'polypeptide(L)'
;MDVAYSRVFFLGTAGVGMKSFKRSLMKLPWEHDTSADSNQLRPFTHEWHTLKDDQLKAASLEDEIEELTGLIYAVYKKNLDDHDKKFQPPPDDDVIKDALAILNAVISFIENNSLKKIKPRPFLHFWDSGGQPPFLEILPVFLTSRTLFFLIFDAEKDLNIKSMDQEEVHMTTLDYMLSWMANIHGHLLSYDDEGGFCEFPRMYCVGTHGDRVVKEKKSEIEKELEHHCQGKNFRVLLEDTVIVDNTTSGQGENEDPSLQALRKAVVQFTEEKLVLKTPLSWVLFRKVIQVISKKCNVISLKYATIIGVSSQIPPEDVPHALMFYHELGVLLFYPQIVGMEDKVVINPKYIVDGLGELFISSVNPDRGRYHKEWELFHESGILVQPLYVALWKKYGEVSPDIFIKVLAHFHIAVEVKTDEYFPPSKQYFMPLALKSTQVKSPITNSQAAPLHITFSSGFVPPGFFTRFVVALANAGRIELCFEKGVYRNCVTFRYQDRNSNSIEHIIVTDCRDVVQINVQHHSCDQELVSFPKICQDIRVYLENAAVKVKKLLKDCASGWTDDIKPTRYIFTHKFKYVCTSCSTITTSPHYIKLPPSNTTQDSQVFCDKNKVVYRALTEQEKVWFKDTSQSTPATQTSPTATSKSPERNDLTKERVLKSSDVSDVRLLDITDLDDVVDELRSIDFTEWKALGLSLGLYHNNLGIIEESCRGNVKKCFTECMAAWLKGEDKVREKGGPSWSSLATALEKIEANGIANNINAKYNLNRP
;
A
#
# COMPACT_ATOMS: atom_id res chain seq x y z
N MET A 1 -1.70 -28.05 -16.56
CA MET A 1 -0.46 -28.05 -17.35
C MET A 1 0.47 -27.01 -16.77
N ASP A 2 1.75 -27.13 -17.04
CA ASP A 2 2.70 -26.06 -16.77
C ASP A 2 2.41 -24.92 -17.77
N VAL A 3 2.10 -23.71 -17.29
CA VAL A 3 1.98 -22.52 -18.15
C VAL A 3 2.78 -21.40 -17.51
N ALA A 4 3.72 -20.81 -18.26
CA ALA A 4 4.44 -19.64 -17.80
C ALA A 4 3.55 -18.40 -17.92
N TYR A 5 3.23 -17.84 -16.76
CA TYR A 5 2.62 -16.51 -16.64
C TYR A 5 3.57 -15.63 -15.86
N SER A 6 4.18 -14.69 -16.57
CA SER A 6 5.09 -13.72 -16.02
C SER A 6 4.54 -12.31 -16.20
N ARG A 7 4.67 -11.51 -15.16
CA ARG A 7 4.43 -10.07 -15.22
C ARG A 7 5.76 -9.36 -15.16
N VAL A 8 6.00 -8.50 -16.15
CA VAL A 8 7.20 -7.66 -16.23
C VAL A 8 6.77 -6.22 -16.05
N PHE A 9 7.41 -5.52 -15.13
CA PHE A 9 7.05 -4.15 -14.77
C PHE A 9 8.24 -3.21 -14.93
N PHE A 10 8.10 -2.19 -15.78
CA PHE A 10 9.12 -1.18 -16.02
C PHE A 10 8.87 0.07 -15.15
N LEU A 11 9.85 0.41 -14.33
CA LEU A 11 9.87 1.54 -13.41
C LEU A 11 11.07 2.43 -13.70
N GLY A 12 10.83 3.72 -13.91
CA GLY A 12 11.87 4.70 -14.19
C GLY A 12 11.23 6.08 -14.32
N THR A 13 12.00 7.15 -14.15
CA THR A 13 11.51 8.51 -14.37
C THR A 13 11.34 8.79 -15.87
N ALA A 14 10.71 9.93 -16.23
CA ALA A 14 10.70 10.34 -17.63
C ALA A 14 12.13 10.56 -18.16
N GLY A 15 12.35 10.35 -19.46
CA GLY A 15 13.66 10.53 -20.11
C GLY A 15 14.68 9.39 -19.99
N VAL A 16 14.57 8.45 -19.03
CA VAL A 16 15.59 7.40 -18.77
C VAL A 16 15.66 6.25 -19.80
N GLY A 17 15.35 6.49 -21.07
CA GLY A 17 15.49 5.47 -22.13
C GLY A 17 14.56 4.25 -22.03
N MET A 18 13.58 4.22 -21.10
CA MET A 18 12.70 3.06 -20.83
C MET A 18 12.04 2.44 -22.09
N LYS A 19 11.53 3.25 -23.02
CA LYS A 19 10.95 2.78 -24.29
C LYS A 19 12.01 2.13 -25.20
N SER A 20 13.22 2.69 -25.24
CA SER A 20 14.36 2.12 -25.96
C SER A 20 14.81 0.79 -25.34
N PHE A 21 14.86 0.70 -24.01
CA PHE A 21 15.15 -0.55 -23.32
C PHE A 21 14.08 -1.63 -23.53
N LYS A 22 12.78 -1.27 -23.46
CA LYS A 22 11.67 -2.19 -23.76
C LYS A 22 11.79 -2.79 -25.17
N ARG A 23 12.15 -1.98 -26.17
CA ARG A 23 12.47 -2.45 -27.53
C ARG A 23 13.71 -3.33 -27.57
N SER A 24 14.75 -2.97 -26.81
CA SER A 24 16.00 -3.73 -26.70
C SER A 24 15.79 -5.12 -26.10
N LEU A 25 14.91 -5.24 -25.10
CA LEU A 25 14.50 -6.51 -24.51
C LEU A 25 13.77 -7.42 -25.54
N MET A 26 13.04 -6.83 -26.49
CA MET A 26 12.41 -7.52 -27.62
C MET A 26 13.34 -7.74 -28.84
N LYS A 27 14.63 -7.41 -28.74
CA LYS A 27 15.61 -7.50 -29.84
C LYS A 27 15.22 -6.70 -31.09
N LEU A 28 14.39 -5.67 -30.92
CA LEU A 28 14.04 -4.76 -32.01
C LEU A 28 15.21 -3.80 -32.26
N PRO A 29 15.44 -3.38 -33.52
CA PRO A 29 16.45 -2.37 -33.84
C PRO A 29 16.26 -1.09 -33.03
N TRP A 30 17.36 -0.44 -32.69
CA TRP A 30 17.32 0.90 -32.12
C TRP A 30 16.71 1.89 -33.11
N GLU A 31 15.83 2.76 -32.62
CA GLU A 31 15.24 3.87 -33.36
C GLU A 31 15.63 5.17 -32.66
N HIS A 32 16.06 6.16 -33.45
CA HIS A 32 16.34 7.51 -32.96
C HIS A 32 15.01 8.19 -32.64
N ASP A 33 14.53 8.00 -31.41
CA ASP A 33 13.17 8.29 -31.01
C ASP A 33 12.93 9.81 -30.85
N THR A 34 12.46 10.46 -31.92
CA THR A 34 12.10 11.90 -31.92
C THR A 34 10.97 12.27 -30.96
N SER A 35 10.34 11.27 -30.31
CA SER A 35 9.34 11.49 -29.24
C SER A 35 9.91 11.41 -27.82
N ALA A 36 11.14 10.92 -27.63
CA ALA A 36 11.75 10.70 -26.31
C ALA A 36 12.03 12.01 -25.54
N ASP A 37 12.30 13.10 -26.26
CA ASP A 37 12.60 14.44 -25.72
C ASP A 37 11.36 15.33 -25.51
N SER A 38 10.14 14.80 -25.72
CA SER A 38 8.92 15.59 -25.53
C SER A 38 8.40 15.52 -24.09
N ASN A 39 8.17 16.69 -23.48
CA ASN A 39 7.54 16.87 -22.15
C ASN A 39 6.04 16.48 -22.10
N GLN A 40 5.61 15.52 -22.92
CA GLN A 40 4.23 15.05 -22.97
C GLN A 40 4.02 13.88 -22.00
N LEU A 41 2.89 13.88 -21.29
CA LEU A 41 2.49 12.69 -20.53
C LEU A 41 2.31 11.51 -21.47
N ARG A 42 2.97 10.40 -21.13
CA ARG A 42 2.82 9.12 -21.81
C ARG A 42 1.78 8.30 -21.05
N PRO A 43 0.83 7.65 -21.72
CA PRO A 43 -0.09 6.75 -21.06
C PRO A 43 0.69 5.58 -20.46
N PHE A 44 0.25 5.14 -19.28
CA PHE A 44 0.64 3.86 -18.72
C PHE A 44 0.21 2.74 -19.69
N THR A 45 1.09 1.79 -20.01
CA THR A 45 0.79 0.75 -21.04
C THR A 45 0.73 -0.66 -20.47
N HIS A 46 -0.15 -1.47 -21.06
CA HIS A 46 -0.30 -2.90 -20.79
C HIS A 46 -0.32 -3.63 -22.14
N GLU A 47 0.66 -4.51 -22.37
CA GLU A 47 0.85 -5.17 -23.66
C GLU A 47 1.22 -6.65 -23.53
N TRP A 48 0.73 -7.44 -24.49
CA TRP A 48 0.81 -8.89 -24.55
C TRP A 48 2.03 -9.37 -25.34
N HIS A 49 2.90 -10.11 -24.67
CA HIS A 49 4.14 -10.64 -25.25
C HIS A 49 4.22 -12.17 -25.09
N THR A 50 4.92 -12.82 -26.01
CA THR A 50 5.20 -14.27 -26.01
C THR A 50 6.68 -14.52 -26.24
N LEU A 51 7.20 -15.62 -25.69
CA LEU A 51 8.49 -16.16 -26.07
C LEU A 51 8.33 -17.12 -27.26
N LYS A 52 9.12 -16.93 -28.33
CA LYS A 52 9.22 -17.86 -29.47
C LYS A 52 10.66 -17.86 -29.97
N ASP A 53 11.24 -19.04 -30.17
CA ASP A 53 12.62 -19.23 -30.66
C ASP A 53 13.65 -18.39 -29.87
N ASP A 54 13.56 -18.47 -28.53
CA ASP A 54 14.33 -17.72 -27.53
C ASP A 54 14.27 -16.18 -27.66
N GLN A 55 13.25 -15.65 -28.36
CA GLN A 55 13.05 -14.21 -28.57
C GLN A 55 11.69 -13.73 -28.05
N LEU A 56 11.74 -12.56 -27.40
CA LEU A 56 10.59 -11.85 -26.88
C LEU A 56 9.97 -10.99 -27.98
N LYS A 57 8.69 -11.19 -28.27
CA LYS A 57 7.94 -10.36 -29.21
C LYS A 57 6.50 -10.15 -28.76
N ALA A 58 5.85 -9.12 -29.30
CA ALA A 58 4.41 -8.96 -29.20
C ALA A 58 3.70 -10.23 -29.73
N ALA A 59 2.68 -10.70 -29.01
CA ALA A 59 1.95 -11.90 -29.40
C ALA A 59 1.07 -11.65 -30.64
N SER A 60 1.16 -12.51 -31.67
CA SER A 60 0.27 -12.46 -32.83
C SER A 60 -0.97 -13.35 -32.62
N LEU A 61 -2.00 -13.13 -33.44
CA LEU A 61 -3.21 -13.96 -33.44
C LEU A 61 -2.89 -15.43 -33.76
N GLU A 62 -1.93 -15.68 -34.65
CA GLU A 62 -1.46 -17.02 -35.02
C GLU A 62 -0.71 -17.69 -33.86
N ASP A 63 0.13 -16.96 -33.13
CA ASP A 63 0.80 -17.50 -31.94
C ASP A 63 -0.20 -17.88 -30.84
N GLU A 64 -1.29 -17.11 -30.69
CA GLU A 64 -2.41 -17.42 -29.79
C GLU A 64 -3.16 -18.70 -30.21
N ILE A 65 -3.45 -18.86 -31.51
CA ILE A 65 -4.16 -20.01 -32.10
C ILE A 65 -3.31 -21.29 -32.03
N GLU A 66 -2.02 -21.21 -32.32
CA GLU A 66 -1.09 -22.33 -32.33
C GLU A 66 -0.96 -22.95 -30.91
N GLU A 67 -0.87 -22.10 -29.88
CA GLU A 67 -0.85 -22.54 -28.48
C GLU A 67 -2.20 -23.12 -28.03
N LEU A 68 -3.31 -22.45 -28.36
CA LEU A 68 -4.68 -22.93 -28.10
C LEU A 68 -4.89 -24.36 -28.62
N THR A 69 -4.48 -24.59 -29.88
CA THR A 69 -4.56 -25.89 -30.55
C THR A 69 -3.76 -26.97 -29.79
N GLY A 70 -2.56 -26.65 -29.32
CA GLY A 70 -1.72 -27.56 -28.54
C GLY A 70 -2.28 -27.92 -27.16
N LEU A 71 -2.81 -26.91 -26.45
CA LEU A 71 -3.37 -27.08 -25.10
C LEU A 71 -4.66 -27.92 -25.11
N ILE A 72 -5.57 -27.65 -26.04
CA ILE A 72 -6.86 -28.37 -26.12
C ILE A 72 -6.65 -29.83 -26.52
N TYR A 73 -5.76 -30.11 -27.49
CA TYR A 73 -5.41 -31.48 -27.89
C TYR A 73 -4.85 -32.31 -26.71
N ALA A 74 -4.02 -31.69 -25.88
CA ALA A 74 -3.40 -32.36 -24.74
C ALA A 74 -4.36 -32.67 -23.57
N VAL A 75 -5.64 -32.28 -23.65
CA VAL A 75 -6.71 -32.72 -22.73
C VAL A 75 -7.80 -33.52 -23.40
N TYR A 76 -8.29 -33.13 -24.58
CA TYR A 76 -9.35 -33.89 -25.25
C TYR A 76 -8.94 -35.31 -25.62
N LYS A 77 -7.64 -35.59 -25.77
CA LYS A 77 -7.11 -36.96 -25.93
C LYS A 77 -7.28 -37.87 -24.70
N LYS A 78 -7.77 -37.37 -23.55
CA LYS A 78 -8.04 -38.17 -22.35
C LYS A 78 -9.53 -38.44 -22.06
N ASN A 79 -10.45 -37.63 -22.58
CA ASN A 79 -11.87 -37.62 -22.16
C ASN A 79 -12.87 -37.80 -23.31
N LEU A 80 -12.47 -38.39 -24.45
CA LEU A 80 -13.38 -38.66 -25.58
C LEU A 80 -14.40 -39.79 -25.31
N ASP A 81 -14.30 -40.49 -24.18
CA ASP A 81 -15.15 -41.64 -23.84
C ASP A 81 -16.35 -41.31 -22.92
N ASP A 82 -16.48 -40.08 -22.38
CA ASP A 82 -17.60 -39.74 -21.48
C ASP A 82 -18.06 -38.28 -21.59
N HIS A 83 -19.04 -38.03 -22.47
CA HIS A 83 -19.72 -36.74 -22.58
C HIS A 83 -21.23 -36.90 -22.79
N ASP A 84 -21.97 -37.04 -21.68
CA ASP A 84 -23.42 -36.87 -21.67
C ASP A 84 -23.86 -35.82 -20.62
N LYS A 85 -23.78 -34.55 -21.02
CA LYS A 85 -24.43 -33.38 -20.36
C LYS A 85 -24.34 -32.14 -21.25
N LYS A 86 -25.41 -31.87 -22.01
CA LYS A 86 -25.56 -30.63 -22.78
C LYS A 86 -26.06 -29.49 -21.89
N PHE A 87 -25.21 -28.52 -21.61
CA PHE A 87 -25.63 -27.22 -21.07
C PHE A 87 -26.12 -26.34 -22.23
N GLN A 88 -27.34 -25.79 -22.13
CA GLN A 88 -27.85 -24.82 -23.10
C GLN A 88 -27.71 -23.39 -22.53
N PRO A 89 -27.00 -22.47 -23.20
CA PRO A 89 -26.89 -21.08 -22.77
C PRO A 89 -28.16 -20.28 -23.08
N PRO A 90 -28.32 -19.08 -22.48
CA PRO A 90 -29.46 -18.19 -22.76
C PRO A 90 -29.46 -17.69 -24.23
N PRO A 91 -30.63 -17.42 -24.86
CA PRO A 91 -30.70 -17.40 -26.33
C PRO A 91 -30.17 -16.14 -27.06
N ASP A 92 -30.13 -14.98 -26.38
CA ASP A 92 -30.08 -13.66 -27.04
C ASP A 92 -28.91 -12.76 -26.60
N ASP A 93 -27.72 -13.35 -26.49
CA ASP A 93 -26.47 -12.59 -26.31
C ASP A 93 -25.48 -12.96 -27.42
N ASP A 94 -25.21 -12.01 -28.31
CA ASP A 94 -24.33 -12.21 -29.47
C ASP A 94 -22.89 -12.55 -29.05
N VAL A 95 -22.44 -12.04 -27.89
CA VAL A 95 -21.11 -12.35 -27.35
C VAL A 95 -21.04 -13.82 -26.91
N ILE A 96 -22.16 -14.42 -26.47
CA ILE A 96 -22.22 -15.85 -26.12
C ILE A 96 -22.17 -16.69 -27.39
N LYS A 97 -22.93 -16.31 -28.43
CA LYS A 97 -22.89 -16.98 -29.74
C LYS A 97 -21.48 -16.94 -30.33
N ASP A 98 -20.82 -15.79 -30.29
CA ASP A 98 -19.42 -15.64 -30.72
C ASP A 98 -18.48 -16.54 -29.92
N ALA A 99 -18.51 -16.48 -28.59
CA ALA A 99 -17.64 -17.27 -27.73
C ALA A 99 -17.79 -18.78 -27.96
N LEU A 100 -19.03 -19.26 -28.12
CA LEU A 100 -19.33 -20.66 -28.44
C LEU A 100 -18.95 -21.01 -29.89
N ALA A 101 -19.15 -20.11 -30.85
CA ALA A 101 -18.73 -20.33 -32.23
C ALA A 101 -17.20 -20.46 -32.34
N ILE A 102 -16.45 -19.63 -31.60
CA ILE A 102 -14.99 -19.73 -31.45
C ILE A 102 -14.61 -21.07 -30.80
N LEU A 103 -15.27 -21.45 -29.70
CA LEU A 103 -15.03 -22.73 -29.03
C LEU A 103 -15.23 -23.91 -29.99
N ASN A 104 -16.34 -23.92 -30.73
CA ASN A 104 -16.72 -24.96 -31.69
C ASN A 104 -15.81 -24.97 -32.93
N ALA A 105 -15.40 -23.81 -33.44
CA ALA A 105 -14.47 -23.71 -34.57
C ALA A 105 -13.08 -24.24 -34.20
N VAL A 106 -12.61 -23.96 -32.97
CA VAL A 106 -11.34 -24.51 -32.45
C VAL A 106 -11.45 -26.03 -32.25
N ILE A 107 -12.57 -26.54 -31.73
CA ILE A 107 -12.83 -27.99 -31.64
C ILE A 107 -12.75 -28.64 -33.03
N SER A 108 -13.47 -28.11 -34.03
CA SER A 108 -13.50 -28.67 -35.38
C SER A 108 -12.16 -28.57 -36.11
N PHE A 109 -11.35 -27.54 -35.87
CA PHE A 109 -9.99 -27.44 -36.41
C PHE A 109 -9.05 -28.52 -35.86
N ILE A 110 -9.25 -28.92 -34.59
CA ILE A 110 -8.46 -29.96 -33.90
C ILE A 110 -8.83 -31.36 -34.39
N GLU A 111 -10.12 -31.63 -34.65
CA GLU A 111 -10.57 -32.91 -35.23
C GLU A 111 -9.91 -33.22 -36.59
N ASN A 112 -9.56 -32.18 -37.34
CA ASN A 112 -9.04 -32.28 -38.70
C ASN A 112 -7.50 -32.25 -38.85
N ASN A 113 -6.74 -32.03 -37.78
CA ASN A 113 -5.28 -31.83 -37.87
C ASN A 113 -4.46 -32.69 -36.89
N SER A 114 -3.54 -33.52 -37.43
CA SER A 114 -2.58 -34.30 -36.62
C SER A 114 -1.33 -33.48 -36.28
N LEU A 115 -1.26 -32.94 -35.07
CA LEU A 115 -0.15 -32.09 -34.60
C LEU A 115 0.72 -32.75 -33.52
N LYS A 116 2.03 -32.39 -33.54
CA LYS A 116 3.05 -32.90 -32.60
C LYS A 116 2.86 -32.29 -31.20
N LYS A 117 3.49 -32.88 -30.16
CA LYS A 117 3.51 -32.32 -28.80
C LYS A 117 4.06 -30.88 -28.82
N ILE A 118 3.19 -29.90 -28.60
CA ILE A 118 3.56 -28.49 -28.44
C ILE A 118 3.99 -28.26 -26.98
N LYS A 119 5.18 -27.66 -26.76
CA LYS A 119 5.59 -27.17 -25.43
C LYS A 119 4.74 -25.94 -25.07
N PRO A 120 4.29 -25.78 -23.80
CA PRO A 120 3.64 -24.56 -23.35
C PRO A 120 4.52 -23.33 -23.61
N ARG A 121 3.93 -22.22 -24.06
CA ARG A 121 4.66 -20.97 -24.33
C ARG A 121 4.56 -20.01 -23.15
N PRO A 122 5.66 -19.36 -22.74
CA PRO A 122 5.60 -18.25 -21.80
C PRO A 122 4.81 -17.05 -22.33
N PHE A 123 3.84 -16.59 -21.53
CA PHE A 123 3.15 -15.32 -21.73
C PHE A 123 3.63 -14.28 -20.73
N LEU A 124 3.95 -13.10 -21.27
CA LEU A 124 4.54 -11.99 -20.55
C LEU A 124 3.63 -10.78 -20.66
N HIS A 125 3.20 -10.29 -19.49
CA HIS A 125 2.43 -9.05 -19.37
C HIS A 125 3.40 -7.91 -19.11
N PHE A 126 3.61 -7.05 -20.10
CA PHE A 126 4.48 -5.89 -19.97
C PHE A 126 3.66 -4.70 -19.47
N TRP A 127 4.05 -4.19 -18.30
CA TRP A 127 3.46 -3.03 -17.64
C TRP A 127 4.48 -1.88 -17.63
N ASP A 128 4.13 -0.77 -18.26
CA ASP A 128 4.98 0.43 -18.32
C ASP A 128 4.33 1.56 -17.50
N SER A 129 5.04 2.03 -16.47
CA SER A 129 4.57 3.10 -15.57
C SER A 129 4.54 4.49 -16.22
N GLY A 130 5.08 4.67 -17.42
CA GLY A 130 5.21 5.95 -18.12
C GLY A 130 6.28 6.89 -17.55
N GLY A 131 6.51 6.81 -16.23
CA GLY A 131 7.51 7.56 -15.46
C GLY A 131 7.04 8.91 -14.92
N GLN A 132 5.74 9.19 -14.94
CA GLN A 132 5.17 10.43 -14.40
C GLN A 132 4.71 10.24 -12.95
N PRO A 133 4.97 11.23 -12.05
CA PRO A 133 4.60 11.13 -10.63
C PRO A 133 3.11 10.75 -10.36
N PRO A 134 2.10 11.25 -11.11
CA PRO A 134 0.70 10.83 -10.96
C PRO A 134 0.48 9.31 -10.98
N PHE A 135 1.04 8.62 -11.96
CA PHE A 135 0.91 7.17 -12.08
C PHE A 135 1.68 6.43 -10.99
N LEU A 136 2.86 6.94 -10.62
CA LEU A 136 3.72 6.37 -9.58
C LEU A 136 3.06 6.36 -8.19
N GLU A 137 2.17 7.31 -7.88
CA GLU A 137 1.41 7.31 -6.63
C GLU A 137 0.20 6.36 -6.62
N ILE A 138 -0.41 6.14 -7.80
CA ILE A 138 -1.52 5.19 -7.96
C ILE A 138 -0.98 3.75 -8.05
N LEU A 139 0.20 3.57 -8.63
CA LEU A 139 0.86 2.30 -8.93
C LEU A 139 0.80 1.23 -7.83
N PRO A 140 0.96 1.51 -6.51
CA PRO A 140 0.82 0.50 -5.45
C PRO A 140 -0.50 -0.31 -5.49
N VAL A 141 -1.58 0.24 -6.06
CA VAL A 141 -2.87 -0.44 -6.29
C VAL A 141 -2.75 -1.59 -7.30
N PHE A 142 -1.86 -1.45 -8.27
CA PHE A 142 -1.67 -2.42 -9.35
C PHE A 142 -0.50 -3.37 -9.08
N LEU A 143 0.28 -3.22 -8.01
CA LEU A 143 1.44 -4.07 -7.74
C LEU A 143 1.00 -5.46 -7.25
N THR A 144 1.62 -6.52 -7.79
CA THR A 144 1.37 -7.91 -7.35
C THR A 144 2.70 -8.67 -7.20
N SER A 145 2.76 -9.62 -6.28
CA SER A 145 4.01 -10.27 -5.85
C SER A 145 4.71 -11.08 -6.95
N ARG A 146 3.96 -11.72 -7.85
CA ARG A 146 4.49 -12.49 -8.99
C ARG A 146 4.91 -11.58 -10.16
N THR A 147 5.85 -10.67 -9.89
CA THR A 147 6.32 -9.67 -10.86
C THR A 147 7.85 -9.62 -10.91
N LEU A 148 8.39 -9.56 -12.12
CA LEU A 148 9.78 -9.19 -12.41
C LEU A 148 9.84 -7.67 -12.69
N PHE A 149 10.59 -6.94 -11.88
CA PHE A 149 10.74 -5.50 -11.97
C PHE A 149 12.02 -5.11 -12.72
N PHE A 150 11.92 -4.14 -13.62
CA PHE A 150 13.06 -3.43 -14.18
C PHE A 150 13.05 -2.01 -13.63
N LEU A 151 14.09 -1.67 -12.87
CA LEU A 151 14.30 -0.34 -12.32
C LEU A 151 15.33 0.37 -13.20
N ILE A 152 14.85 1.23 -14.08
CA ILE A 152 15.59 1.81 -15.20
C ILE A 152 16.05 3.22 -14.84
N PHE A 153 17.33 3.49 -15.10
CA PHE A 153 17.95 4.80 -14.90
C PHE A 153 18.87 5.16 -16.07
N ASP A 154 19.21 6.43 -16.18
CA ASP A 154 20.15 6.95 -17.16
C ASP A 154 21.58 6.87 -16.58
N ALA A 155 22.44 5.98 -17.11
CA ALA A 155 23.79 5.78 -16.59
C ALA A 155 24.80 6.83 -17.07
N GLU A 156 24.43 7.68 -18.04
CA GLU A 156 25.24 8.84 -18.41
C GLU A 156 25.25 9.87 -17.25
N LYS A 157 24.09 10.07 -16.62
CA LYS A 157 23.87 11.01 -15.51
C LYS A 157 24.39 10.43 -14.18
N ASP A 158 24.81 11.30 -13.26
CA ASP A 158 25.19 10.93 -11.89
C ASP A 158 23.93 10.62 -11.06
N LEU A 159 23.96 9.52 -10.30
CA LEU A 159 22.82 9.03 -9.51
C LEU A 159 22.39 10.03 -8.42
N ASN A 160 23.30 10.89 -7.97
CA ASN A 160 23.11 11.88 -6.91
C ASN A 160 22.61 13.24 -7.44
N ILE A 161 22.52 13.42 -8.77
CA ILE A 161 21.89 14.60 -9.38
C ILE A 161 20.37 14.50 -9.23
N LYS A 162 19.73 15.62 -8.87
CA LYS A 162 18.26 15.74 -8.91
C LYS A 162 17.80 15.72 -10.36
N SER A 163 16.77 14.92 -10.68
CA SER A 163 16.25 14.79 -12.05
C SER A 163 15.94 16.16 -12.67
N MET A 164 16.78 16.63 -13.59
CA MET A 164 16.73 18.02 -14.08
C MET A 164 15.51 18.35 -14.94
N ASP A 165 14.84 17.33 -15.47
CA ASP A 165 13.79 17.45 -16.49
C ASP A 165 12.36 17.47 -15.89
N GLN A 166 12.23 17.46 -14.55
CA GLN A 166 10.95 17.63 -13.84
C GLN A 166 11.12 18.61 -12.67
N GLU A 167 10.63 19.84 -12.82
CA GLU A 167 10.68 20.89 -11.78
C GLU A 167 9.98 20.52 -10.46
N GLU A 168 9.21 19.42 -10.45
CA GLU A 168 8.32 19.01 -9.36
C GLU A 168 8.86 17.91 -8.43
N VAL A 169 9.96 17.22 -8.78
CA VAL A 169 10.48 16.07 -8.01
C VAL A 169 11.87 16.36 -7.44
N HIS A 170 11.94 16.72 -6.15
CA HIS A 170 13.19 16.94 -5.43
C HIS A 170 13.90 15.64 -4.96
N MET A 171 13.88 14.57 -5.74
CA MET A 171 14.65 13.34 -5.46
C MET A 171 15.86 13.21 -6.38
N THR A 172 16.92 12.60 -5.88
CA THR A 172 18.01 12.09 -6.71
C THR A 172 17.55 10.80 -7.40
N THR A 173 18.23 10.39 -8.47
CA THR A 173 17.98 9.08 -9.11
C THR A 173 18.20 7.94 -8.11
N LEU A 174 19.22 8.04 -7.26
CA LEU A 174 19.50 7.09 -6.18
C LEU A 174 18.35 7.00 -5.16
N ASP A 175 17.87 8.15 -4.64
CA ASP A 175 16.75 8.19 -3.69
C ASP A 175 15.48 7.55 -4.28
N TYR A 176 15.19 7.86 -5.56
CA TYR A 176 14.08 7.28 -6.29
C TYR A 176 14.19 5.76 -6.37
N MET A 177 15.38 5.25 -6.74
CA MET A 177 15.63 3.81 -6.88
C MET A 177 15.49 3.08 -5.54
N LEU A 178 16.15 3.58 -4.48
CA LEU A 178 16.11 2.97 -3.15
C LEU A 178 14.70 3.02 -2.53
N SER A 179 13.96 4.10 -2.77
CA SER A 179 12.55 4.22 -2.34
C SER A 179 11.66 3.19 -3.02
N TRP A 180 11.84 2.93 -4.33
CA TRP A 180 11.09 1.89 -5.04
C TRP A 180 11.46 0.48 -4.62
N MET A 181 12.74 0.18 -4.42
CA MET A 181 13.18 -1.10 -3.84
C MET A 181 12.53 -1.35 -2.48
N ALA A 182 12.57 -0.35 -1.60
CA ALA A 182 11.93 -0.42 -0.29
C ALA A 182 10.40 -0.57 -0.40
N ASN A 183 9.75 0.13 -1.33
CA ASN A 183 8.30 0.04 -1.58
C ASN A 183 7.88 -1.37 -2.01
N ILE A 184 8.52 -1.93 -3.03
CA ILE A 184 8.21 -3.26 -3.54
C ILE A 184 8.48 -4.32 -2.48
N HIS A 185 9.61 -4.24 -1.79
CA HIS A 185 9.95 -5.14 -0.69
C HIS A 185 8.90 -5.08 0.43
N GLY A 186 8.49 -3.86 0.80
CA GLY A 186 7.58 -3.67 1.93
C GLY A 186 6.10 -3.93 1.65
N HIS A 187 5.67 -3.94 0.38
CA HIS A 187 4.32 -4.33 -0.03
C HIS A 187 4.23 -5.79 -0.46
N LEU A 188 5.20 -6.30 -1.23
CA LEU A 188 5.01 -7.51 -2.06
C LEU A 188 5.85 -8.72 -1.65
N LEU A 189 6.85 -8.56 -0.77
CA LEU A 189 7.66 -9.70 -0.36
C LEU A 189 6.84 -10.67 0.51
N SER A 190 6.95 -11.95 0.19
CA SER A 190 6.33 -13.05 0.90
C SER A 190 7.38 -14.11 1.25
N TYR A 191 7.02 -14.95 2.21
CA TYR A 191 7.85 -16.05 2.69
C TYR A 191 7.15 -17.38 2.42
N ASP A 192 7.92 -18.44 2.20
CA ASP A 192 7.41 -19.81 2.07
C ASP A 192 7.08 -20.44 3.44
N ASP A 193 6.65 -21.72 3.46
CA ASP A 193 6.28 -22.41 4.72
C ASP A 193 7.48 -22.70 5.63
N GLU A 194 8.69 -22.69 5.07
CA GLU A 194 9.94 -22.94 5.80
C GLU A 194 10.57 -21.61 6.30
N GLY A 195 9.92 -20.48 6.01
CA GLY A 195 10.41 -19.13 6.32
C GLY A 195 11.46 -18.61 5.34
N GLY A 196 11.69 -19.31 4.22
CA GLY A 196 12.52 -18.86 3.12
C GLY A 196 11.87 -17.72 2.33
N PHE A 197 12.66 -17.04 1.50
CA PHE A 197 12.15 -16.00 0.62
C PHE A 197 11.49 -16.62 -0.62
N CYS A 198 10.27 -16.20 -0.94
CA CYS A 198 9.64 -16.57 -2.20
C CYS A 198 10.52 -16.21 -3.41
N GLU A 199 10.40 -16.97 -4.49
CA GLU A 199 11.16 -16.77 -5.73
C GLU A 199 10.80 -15.47 -6.48
N PHE A 200 9.77 -14.76 -6.02
CA PHE A 200 9.26 -13.51 -6.54
C PHE A 200 8.70 -12.64 -5.39
N PRO A 201 8.67 -11.31 -5.53
CA PRO A 201 9.15 -10.53 -6.67
C PRO A 201 10.69 -10.51 -6.78
N ARG A 202 11.18 -10.14 -7.97
CA ARG A 202 12.60 -9.93 -8.27
C ARG A 202 12.80 -8.67 -9.10
N MET A 203 14.01 -8.14 -9.10
CA MET A 203 14.34 -6.85 -9.69
C MET A 203 15.71 -6.87 -10.37
N TYR A 204 15.78 -6.25 -11.54
CA TYR A 204 17.02 -5.83 -12.18
C TYR A 204 17.12 -4.30 -12.18
N CYS A 205 18.28 -3.77 -11.80
CA CYS A 205 18.64 -2.38 -12.05
C CYS A 205 19.24 -2.27 -13.45
N VAL A 206 18.71 -1.39 -14.29
CA VAL A 206 19.15 -1.26 -15.69
C VAL A 206 19.55 0.17 -15.99
N GLY A 207 20.85 0.39 -16.21
CA GLY A 207 21.39 1.66 -16.67
C GLY A 207 21.37 1.74 -18.20
N THR A 208 20.62 2.69 -18.77
CA THR A 208 20.64 2.95 -20.22
C THR A 208 21.77 3.89 -20.62
N HIS A 209 21.94 4.12 -21.93
CA HIS A 209 23.01 4.93 -22.52
C HIS A 209 24.42 4.37 -22.27
N GLY A 210 24.54 3.03 -22.20
CA GLY A 210 25.81 2.34 -22.03
C GLY A 210 26.84 2.57 -23.16
N ASP A 211 26.43 3.16 -24.29
CA ASP A 211 27.28 3.70 -25.36
C ASP A 211 28.10 4.92 -24.90
N ARG A 212 27.58 5.69 -23.94
CA ARG A 212 28.17 6.96 -23.46
C ARG A 212 28.95 6.83 -22.15
N VAL A 213 28.95 5.63 -21.57
CA VAL A 213 29.56 5.37 -20.26
C VAL A 213 30.81 4.52 -20.42
N VAL A 214 31.96 5.08 -20.05
CA VAL A 214 33.24 4.36 -20.04
C VAL A 214 33.21 3.16 -19.08
N LYS A 215 33.96 2.11 -19.38
CA LYS A 215 33.88 0.81 -18.71
C LYS A 215 34.14 0.88 -17.20
N GLU A 216 35.04 1.77 -16.80
CA GLU A 216 35.39 2.03 -15.41
C GLU A 216 34.18 2.60 -14.65
N LYS A 217 33.53 3.62 -15.22
CA LYS A 217 32.32 4.26 -14.67
C LYS A 217 31.14 3.29 -14.56
N LYS A 218 30.98 2.34 -15.51
CA LYS A 218 29.96 1.26 -15.39
C LYS A 218 30.15 0.47 -14.09
N SER A 219 31.39 0.04 -13.81
CA SER A 219 31.72 -0.71 -12.60
C SER A 219 31.69 0.14 -11.31
N GLU A 220 31.85 1.45 -11.41
CA GLU A 220 31.66 2.37 -10.28
C GLU A 220 30.17 2.49 -9.91
N ILE A 221 29.28 2.67 -10.89
CA ILE A 221 27.82 2.74 -10.71
C ILE A 221 27.29 1.43 -10.09
N GLU A 222 27.73 0.27 -10.60
CA GLU A 222 27.36 -1.05 -10.04
C GLU A 222 27.76 -1.18 -8.56
N LYS A 223 28.98 -0.74 -8.20
CA LYS A 223 29.49 -0.76 -6.81
C LYS A 223 28.78 0.24 -5.91
N GLU A 224 28.44 1.42 -6.41
CA GLU A 224 27.67 2.44 -5.68
C GLU A 224 26.29 1.90 -5.30
N LEU A 225 25.56 1.35 -6.29
CA LEU A 225 24.23 0.76 -6.05
C LEU A 225 24.28 -0.44 -5.10
N GLU A 226 25.23 -1.37 -5.27
CA GLU A 226 25.42 -2.49 -4.34
C GLU A 226 25.75 -1.97 -2.93
N HIS A 227 26.64 -0.98 -2.80
CA HIS A 227 26.99 -0.39 -1.50
C HIS A 227 25.79 0.25 -0.78
N HIS A 228 24.94 0.99 -1.51
CA HIS A 228 23.72 1.57 -0.92
C HIS A 228 22.66 0.52 -0.55
N CYS A 229 22.69 -0.66 -1.19
CA CYS A 229 21.82 -1.79 -0.84
C CYS A 229 22.40 -2.69 0.28
N GLN A 230 23.69 -2.59 0.62
CA GLN A 230 24.30 -3.40 1.68
C GLN A 230 23.59 -3.20 3.03
N GLY A 231 23.26 -4.32 3.69
CA GLY A 231 22.54 -4.32 4.97
C GLY A 231 21.08 -3.87 4.91
N LYS A 232 20.51 -3.66 3.71
CA LYS A 232 19.08 -3.34 3.51
C LYS A 232 18.30 -4.62 3.24
N ASN A 233 17.16 -4.80 3.92
CA ASN A 233 16.30 -5.98 3.71
C ASN A 233 15.87 -6.13 2.24
N PHE A 234 15.63 -5.01 1.54
CA PHE A 234 15.24 -5.00 0.12
C PHE A 234 16.33 -5.47 -0.86
N ARG A 235 17.58 -5.66 -0.43
CA ARG A 235 18.65 -6.27 -1.25
C ARG A 235 18.26 -7.66 -1.77
N VAL A 236 17.39 -8.38 -1.07
CA VAL A 236 16.88 -9.70 -1.49
C VAL A 236 16.07 -9.68 -2.79
N LEU A 237 15.57 -8.51 -3.21
CA LEU A 237 14.87 -8.38 -4.48
C LEU A 237 15.83 -8.31 -5.68
N LEU A 238 17.04 -7.79 -5.47
CA LEU A 238 17.96 -7.42 -6.54
C LEU A 238 18.72 -8.65 -7.05
N GLU A 239 18.39 -9.07 -8.27
CA GLU A 239 19.11 -10.13 -8.98
C GLU A 239 20.45 -9.59 -9.50
N ASP A 240 20.43 -8.48 -10.26
CA ASP A 240 21.64 -7.88 -10.83
C ASP A 240 21.48 -6.37 -11.16
N THR A 241 22.60 -5.69 -11.38
CA THR A 241 22.69 -4.33 -11.92
C THR A 241 23.46 -4.35 -13.24
N VAL A 242 22.83 -3.95 -14.34
CA VAL A 242 23.37 -4.09 -15.70
C VAL A 242 23.35 -2.75 -16.44
N ILE A 243 24.49 -2.32 -17.00
CA ILE A 243 24.59 -1.09 -17.80
C ILE A 243 24.63 -1.42 -19.30
N VAL A 244 23.52 -1.17 -20.00
CA VAL A 244 23.28 -1.62 -21.38
C VAL A 244 23.44 -0.54 -22.45
N ASP A 245 24.10 -0.89 -23.55
CA ASP A 245 24.11 -0.13 -24.80
C ASP A 245 22.92 -0.53 -25.68
N ASN A 246 21.82 0.21 -25.54
CA ASN A 246 20.60 0.02 -26.32
C ASN A 246 20.76 0.34 -27.82
N THR A 247 21.81 1.06 -28.23
CA THR A 247 22.01 1.45 -29.65
C THR A 247 22.40 0.25 -30.53
N THR A 248 23.03 -0.75 -29.91
CA THR A 248 23.47 -1.99 -30.56
C THR A 248 22.34 -3.03 -30.70
N SER A 249 21.13 -2.76 -30.19
CA SER A 249 20.03 -3.71 -30.21
C SER A 249 19.65 -4.14 -31.62
N GLY A 250 19.46 -5.45 -31.80
CA GLY A 250 19.11 -6.09 -33.07
C GLY A 250 20.30 -6.39 -33.99
N GLN A 251 21.53 -6.01 -33.63
CA GLN A 251 22.72 -6.13 -34.49
C GLN A 251 23.40 -7.52 -34.48
N GLY A 252 22.73 -8.55 -33.96
CA GLY A 252 23.23 -9.93 -33.97
C GLY A 252 24.46 -10.10 -33.07
N GLU A 253 25.56 -10.61 -33.61
CA GLU A 253 26.81 -10.84 -32.85
C GLU A 253 27.47 -9.54 -32.38
N ASN A 254 27.16 -8.40 -33.00
CA ASN A 254 27.69 -7.08 -32.63
C ASN A 254 26.87 -6.37 -31.53
N GLU A 255 25.80 -7.00 -31.05
CA GLU A 255 24.95 -6.48 -29.99
C GLU A 255 25.63 -6.61 -28.60
N ASP A 256 25.42 -5.62 -27.72
CA ASP A 256 25.96 -5.60 -26.36
C ASP A 256 25.78 -6.93 -25.62
N PRO A 257 26.88 -7.62 -25.23
CA PRO A 257 26.82 -8.86 -24.48
C PRO A 257 26.02 -8.75 -23.17
N SER A 258 25.99 -7.57 -22.55
CA SER A 258 25.25 -7.30 -21.32
C SER A 258 23.73 -7.39 -21.56
N LEU A 259 23.27 -6.85 -22.69
CA LEU A 259 21.88 -6.93 -23.14
C LEU A 259 21.48 -8.37 -23.53
N GLN A 260 22.39 -9.10 -24.20
CA GLN A 260 22.18 -10.52 -24.53
C GLN A 260 22.07 -11.38 -23.26
N ALA A 261 22.98 -11.19 -22.30
CA ALA A 261 22.96 -11.89 -21.01
C ALA A 261 21.68 -11.59 -20.22
N LEU A 262 21.26 -10.32 -20.17
CA LEU A 262 20.03 -9.92 -19.50
C LEU A 262 18.79 -10.57 -20.13
N ARG A 263 18.66 -10.60 -21.47
CA ARG A 263 17.55 -11.34 -22.11
C ARG A 263 17.55 -12.83 -21.73
N LYS A 264 18.73 -13.47 -21.75
CA LYS A 264 18.85 -14.89 -21.38
C LYS A 264 18.42 -15.14 -19.93
N ALA A 265 18.83 -14.28 -19.00
CA ALA A 265 18.44 -14.37 -17.60
C ALA A 265 16.92 -14.19 -17.41
N VAL A 266 16.29 -13.27 -18.14
CA VAL A 266 14.85 -13.02 -18.12
C VAL A 266 14.05 -14.21 -18.68
N VAL A 267 14.53 -14.82 -19.76
CA VAL A 267 13.96 -16.06 -20.31
C VAL A 267 14.07 -17.18 -19.29
N GLN A 268 15.27 -17.41 -18.74
CA GLN A 268 15.51 -18.46 -17.74
C GLN A 268 14.63 -18.28 -16.50
N PHE A 269 14.56 -17.06 -15.94
CA PHE A 269 13.70 -16.75 -14.79
C PHE A 269 12.22 -17.00 -15.11
N THR A 270 11.78 -16.65 -16.32
CA THR A 270 10.39 -16.87 -16.75
C THR A 270 10.06 -18.37 -16.88
N GLU A 271 10.96 -19.17 -17.43
CA GLU A 271 10.76 -20.62 -17.62
C GLU A 271 10.97 -21.44 -16.33
N GLU A 272 11.86 -21.03 -15.43
CA GLU A 272 12.19 -21.79 -14.22
C GLU A 272 11.38 -21.37 -12.99
N LYS A 273 11.03 -20.08 -12.85
CA LYS A 273 10.50 -19.49 -11.60
C LYS A 273 9.05 -18.98 -11.70
N LEU A 274 8.60 -18.67 -12.92
CA LEU A 274 7.27 -18.09 -13.15
C LEU A 274 6.29 -19.05 -13.86
N VAL A 275 6.73 -20.28 -14.14
CA VAL A 275 5.86 -21.37 -14.59
C VAL A 275 4.93 -21.83 -13.47
N LEU A 276 3.62 -21.79 -13.73
CA LEU A 276 2.60 -22.26 -12.81
C LEU A 276 1.88 -23.49 -13.35
N LYS A 277 1.73 -24.49 -12.48
CA LYS A 277 0.83 -25.64 -12.70
C LYS A 277 -0.62 -25.18 -12.62
N THR A 278 -1.16 -24.78 -13.77
CA THR A 278 -2.51 -24.25 -13.89
C THR A 278 -3.46 -25.35 -14.38
N PRO A 279 -4.68 -25.52 -13.80
CA PRO A 279 -5.71 -26.40 -14.36
C PRO A 279 -6.03 -26.00 -15.81
N LEU A 280 -6.26 -26.95 -16.71
CA LEU A 280 -6.56 -26.56 -18.10
C LEU A 280 -7.87 -25.77 -18.19
N SER A 281 -8.88 -26.09 -17.39
CA SER A 281 -10.15 -25.36 -17.36
C SER A 281 -9.96 -23.86 -17.13
N TRP A 282 -9.00 -23.47 -16.28
CA TRP A 282 -8.62 -22.08 -16.02
C TRP A 282 -7.91 -21.46 -17.24
N VAL A 283 -6.99 -22.20 -17.87
CA VAL A 283 -6.31 -21.77 -19.10
C VAL A 283 -7.31 -21.55 -20.25
N LEU A 284 -8.30 -22.43 -20.43
CA LEU A 284 -9.38 -22.27 -21.41
C LEU A 284 -10.23 -21.04 -21.12
N PHE A 285 -10.68 -20.89 -19.86
CA PHE A 285 -11.44 -19.73 -19.40
C PHE A 285 -10.73 -18.41 -19.75
N ARG A 286 -9.43 -18.31 -19.43
CA ARG A 286 -8.59 -17.16 -19.81
C ARG A 286 -8.60 -16.92 -21.32
N LYS A 287 -8.41 -17.96 -22.13
CA LYS A 287 -8.38 -17.81 -23.60
C LYS A 287 -9.72 -17.30 -24.14
N VAL A 288 -10.85 -17.79 -23.64
CA VAL A 288 -12.18 -17.29 -24.05
C VAL A 288 -12.36 -15.82 -23.62
N ILE A 289 -11.97 -15.48 -22.39
CA ILE A 289 -11.96 -14.10 -21.87
C ILE A 289 -11.11 -13.17 -22.77
N GLN A 290 -9.92 -13.58 -23.21
CA GLN A 290 -9.06 -12.80 -24.13
C GLN A 290 -9.68 -12.56 -25.50
N VAL A 291 -10.44 -13.52 -26.04
CA VAL A 291 -11.08 -13.31 -27.36
C VAL A 291 -12.28 -12.38 -27.22
N ILE A 292 -13.03 -12.50 -26.13
CA ILE A 292 -14.12 -11.56 -25.79
C ILE A 292 -13.56 -10.16 -25.53
N SER A 293 -12.36 -10.03 -24.94
CA SER A 293 -11.72 -8.74 -24.67
C SER A 293 -11.34 -7.94 -25.93
N LYS A 294 -11.50 -8.52 -27.13
CA LYS A 294 -11.36 -7.85 -28.43
C LYS A 294 -12.66 -7.16 -28.89
N LYS A 295 -13.80 -7.41 -28.22
CA LYS A 295 -15.12 -6.83 -28.53
C LYS A 295 -15.70 -5.95 -27.42
N CYS A 296 -15.42 -6.27 -26.15
CA CYS A 296 -15.80 -5.47 -24.99
C CYS A 296 -14.68 -5.48 -23.93
N ASN A 297 -14.64 -4.50 -23.06
CA ASN A 297 -13.64 -4.34 -22.02
C ASN A 297 -14.12 -4.84 -20.65
N VAL A 298 -15.43 -4.86 -20.41
CA VAL A 298 -16.06 -5.26 -19.14
C VAL A 298 -17.20 -6.24 -19.37
N ILE A 299 -17.28 -7.28 -18.55
CA ILE A 299 -18.39 -8.25 -18.50
C ILE A 299 -18.96 -8.34 -17.09
N SER A 300 -20.17 -8.89 -16.95
CA SER A 300 -20.73 -9.18 -15.63
C SER A 300 -20.12 -10.44 -15.01
N LEU A 301 -20.13 -10.54 -13.68
CA LEU A 301 -19.71 -11.74 -12.95
C LEU A 301 -20.53 -12.97 -13.37
N LYS A 302 -21.85 -12.80 -13.58
CA LYS A 302 -22.73 -13.84 -14.15
C LYS A 302 -22.21 -14.35 -15.50
N TYR A 303 -21.75 -13.45 -16.35
CA TYR A 303 -21.20 -13.78 -17.66
C TYR A 303 -19.86 -14.52 -17.53
N ALA A 304 -18.98 -14.07 -16.63
CA ALA A 304 -17.75 -14.78 -16.29
C ALA A 304 -18.04 -16.19 -15.77
N THR A 305 -19.06 -16.39 -14.92
CA THR A 305 -19.50 -17.72 -14.47
C THR A 305 -19.94 -18.61 -15.63
N ILE A 306 -20.69 -18.09 -16.62
CA ILE A 306 -21.10 -18.85 -17.81
C ILE A 306 -19.87 -19.31 -18.61
N ILE A 307 -18.87 -18.44 -18.82
CA ILE A 307 -17.62 -18.81 -19.51
C ILE A 307 -16.85 -19.86 -18.69
N GLY A 308 -16.75 -19.67 -17.37
CA GLY A 308 -16.04 -20.58 -16.46
C GLY A 308 -16.62 -21.99 -16.49
N VAL A 309 -17.95 -22.10 -16.33
CA VAL A 309 -18.67 -23.38 -16.42
C VAL A 309 -18.51 -24.01 -17.81
N SER A 310 -18.62 -23.23 -18.88
CA SER A 310 -18.36 -23.70 -20.26
C SER A 310 -16.91 -24.17 -20.47
N SER A 311 -15.98 -23.69 -19.64
CA SER A 311 -14.57 -24.08 -19.61
C SER A 311 -14.26 -25.22 -18.63
N GLN A 312 -15.29 -25.88 -18.06
CA GLN A 312 -15.15 -26.93 -17.04
C GLN A 312 -14.55 -26.44 -15.69
N ILE A 313 -14.85 -25.20 -15.30
CA ILE A 313 -14.61 -24.70 -13.93
C ILE A 313 -15.92 -24.83 -13.13
N PRO A 314 -15.91 -25.43 -11.92
CA PRO A 314 -17.07 -25.40 -11.03
C PRO A 314 -17.56 -23.96 -10.77
N PRO A 315 -18.87 -23.69 -10.74
CA PRO A 315 -19.41 -22.34 -10.52
C PRO A 315 -18.80 -21.60 -9.31
N GLU A 316 -18.57 -22.34 -8.22
CA GLU A 316 -17.94 -21.92 -6.96
C GLU A 316 -16.45 -21.57 -7.08
N ASP A 317 -15.74 -22.13 -8.08
CA ASP A 317 -14.32 -21.89 -8.33
C ASP A 317 -14.08 -20.72 -9.30
N VAL A 318 -15.10 -20.23 -10.02
CA VAL A 318 -14.92 -19.12 -10.96
C VAL A 318 -14.42 -17.83 -10.29
N PRO A 319 -14.90 -17.40 -9.11
CA PRO A 319 -14.33 -16.26 -8.39
C PRO A 319 -12.84 -16.45 -8.04
N HIS A 320 -12.43 -17.68 -7.71
CA HIS A 320 -11.02 -18.00 -7.44
C HIS A 320 -10.16 -17.92 -8.71
N ALA A 321 -10.67 -18.42 -9.84
CA ALA A 321 -10.01 -18.27 -11.14
C ALA A 321 -9.92 -16.80 -11.59
N LEU A 322 -10.95 -15.99 -11.31
CA LEU A 322 -10.93 -14.54 -11.54
C LEU A 322 -9.88 -13.85 -10.67
N MET A 323 -9.80 -14.17 -9.37
CA MET A 323 -8.81 -13.57 -8.48
C MET A 323 -7.37 -13.97 -8.86
N PHE A 324 -7.15 -15.23 -9.22
CA PHE A 324 -5.87 -15.69 -9.78
C PHE A 324 -5.45 -14.88 -11.02
N TYR A 325 -6.37 -14.61 -11.95
CA TYR A 325 -6.08 -13.79 -13.11
C TYR A 325 -6.02 -12.27 -12.82
N HIS A 326 -6.58 -11.82 -11.70
CA HIS A 326 -6.37 -10.48 -11.16
C HIS A 326 -4.94 -10.31 -10.63
N GLU A 327 -4.43 -11.25 -9.82
CA GLU A 327 -3.06 -11.23 -9.30
C GLU A 327 -1.99 -11.28 -10.41
N LEU A 328 -2.29 -11.97 -11.52
CA LEU A 328 -1.43 -11.99 -12.71
C LEU A 328 -1.52 -10.72 -13.57
N GLY A 329 -2.45 -9.80 -13.28
CA GLY A 329 -2.70 -8.60 -14.09
C GLY A 329 -3.24 -8.91 -15.50
N VAL A 330 -3.94 -10.05 -15.66
CA VAL A 330 -4.61 -10.44 -16.90
C VAL A 330 -5.95 -9.71 -17.05
N LEU A 331 -6.67 -9.56 -15.93
CA LEU A 331 -7.95 -8.87 -15.80
C LEU A 331 -7.97 -8.07 -14.48
N LEU A 332 -8.99 -7.24 -14.25
CA LEU A 332 -9.23 -6.62 -12.95
C LEU A 332 -10.59 -7.05 -12.40
N PHE A 333 -10.61 -7.57 -11.17
CA PHE A 333 -11.81 -8.02 -10.47
C PHE A 333 -11.79 -7.43 -9.06
N TYR A 334 -12.67 -6.45 -8.81
CA TYR A 334 -12.72 -5.69 -7.56
C TYR A 334 -14.12 -5.75 -6.94
N PRO A 335 -14.58 -6.93 -6.47
CA PRO A 335 -15.93 -7.11 -5.94
C PRO A 335 -16.22 -6.27 -4.68
N GLN A 336 -15.19 -5.74 -4.02
CA GLN A 336 -15.27 -4.86 -2.85
C GLN A 336 -15.54 -3.38 -3.17
N ILE A 337 -15.44 -2.97 -4.45
CA ILE A 337 -15.68 -1.59 -4.86
C ILE A 337 -17.16 -1.41 -5.19
N VAL A 338 -17.81 -0.42 -4.57
CA VAL A 338 -19.25 -0.20 -4.74
C VAL A 338 -19.59 0.17 -6.20
N GLY A 339 -20.44 -0.62 -6.86
CA GLY A 339 -20.72 -0.54 -8.31
C GLY A 339 -19.79 -1.36 -9.20
N MET A 340 -18.90 -2.17 -8.63
CA MET A 340 -18.04 -3.14 -9.32
C MET A 340 -18.26 -4.58 -8.81
N GLU A 341 -19.18 -4.79 -7.87
CA GLU A 341 -19.48 -6.08 -7.22
C GLU A 341 -19.84 -7.16 -8.25
N ASP A 342 -20.52 -6.75 -9.32
CA ASP A 342 -20.95 -7.61 -10.42
C ASP A 342 -20.07 -7.47 -11.68
N LYS A 343 -18.90 -6.82 -11.64
CA LYS A 343 -18.12 -6.44 -12.84
C LYS A 343 -16.71 -7.06 -12.88
N VAL A 344 -16.37 -7.58 -14.05
CA VAL A 344 -15.03 -8.10 -14.37
C VAL A 344 -14.48 -7.29 -15.54
N VAL A 345 -13.39 -6.55 -15.31
CA VAL A 345 -12.69 -5.80 -16.36
C VAL A 345 -11.73 -6.76 -17.05
N ILE A 346 -12.17 -7.33 -18.17
CA ILE A 346 -11.39 -8.32 -18.93
C ILE A 346 -10.29 -7.71 -19.80
N ASN A 347 -10.31 -6.39 -19.98
CA ASN A 347 -9.20 -5.63 -20.56
C ASN A 347 -8.67 -4.57 -19.58
N PRO A 348 -7.60 -4.84 -18.79
CA PRO A 348 -7.04 -3.87 -17.85
C PRO A 348 -6.68 -2.52 -18.48
N LYS A 349 -6.30 -2.50 -19.77
CA LYS A 349 -6.00 -1.28 -20.53
C LYS A 349 -7.15 -0.28 -20.52
N TYR A 350 -8.40 -0.72 -20.45
CA TYR A 350 -9.57 0.17 -20.43
C TYR A 350 -9.62 1.08 -19.20
N ILE A 351 -9.41 0.51 -18.00
CA ILE A 351 -9.35 1.28 -16.74
C ILE A 351 -8.09 2.15 -16.73
N VAL A 352 -6.95 1.58 -17.12
CA VAL A 352 -5.67 2.28 -17.23
C VAL A 352 -5.76 3.51 -18.13
N ASP A 353 -6.32 3.38 -19.33
CA ASP A 353 -6.47 4.47 -20.29
C ASP A 353 -7.43 5.55 -19.77
N GLY A 354 -8.54 5.16 -19.14
CA GLY A 354 -9.49 6.10 -18.56
C GLY A 354 -8.93 6.89 -17.38
N LEU A 355 -8.20 6.23 -16.47
CA LEU A 355 -7.47 6.92 -15.41
C LEU A 355 -6.33 7.78 -15.97
N GLY A 356 -5.64 7.32 -17.01
CA GLY A 356 -4.56 8.05 -17.64
C GLY A 356 -4.99 9.29 -18.40
N GLU A 357 -6.17 9.28 -19.03
CA GLU A 357 -6.71 10.46 -19.70
C GLU A 357 -6.90 11.63 -18.74
N LEU A 358 -7.30 11.38 -17.48
CA LEU A 358 -7.45 12.45 -16.47
C LEU A 358 -6.17 13.27 -16.31
N PHE A 359 -4.99 12.63 -16.36
CA PHE A 359 -3.69 13.30 -16.20
C PHE A 359 -3.08 13.80 -17.51
N ILE A 360 -3.43 13.17 -18.65
CA ILE A 360 -3.00 13.64 -19.97
C ILE A 360 -3.78 14.90 -20.37
N SER A 361 -5.11 14.88 -20.20
CA SER A 361 -6.00 15.99 -20.50
C SER A 361 -5.90 17.12 -19.47
N SER A 362 -5.36 16.87 -18.28
CA SER A 362 -5.06 17.97 -17.35
C SER A 362 -3.95 18.87 -17.94
N VAL A 363 -2.80 18.30 -18.35
CA VAL A 363 -1.67 19.10 -18.85
C VAL A 363 -1.94 19.86 -20.16
N ASN A 364 -2.84 19.36 -21.02
CA ASN A 364 -3.35 20.11 -22.18
C ASN A 364 -4.88 20.17 -22.12
N PRO A 365 -5.46 21.04 -21.28
CA PRO A 365 -6.90 21.09 -21.10
C PRO A 365 -7.56 21.76 -22.31
N ASP A 366 -8.68 21.19 -22.76
CA ASP A 366 -9.51 21.83 -23.78
C ASP A 366 -10.00 23.19 -23.26
N ARG A 367 -9.57 24.27 -23.93
CA ARG A 367 -10.00 25.65 -23.64
C ARG A 367 -11.46 25.92 -24.03
N GLY A 368 -12.17 24.91 -24.52
CA GLY A 368 -13.60 24.90 -24.77
C GLY A 368 -14.44 24.91 -23.49
N ARG A 369 -15.44 24.02 -23.42
CA ARG A 369 -16.58 24.16 -22.50
C ARG A 369 -16.22 24.07 -21.01
N TYR A 370 -15.20 23.29 -20.66
CA TYR A 370 -14.88 22.93 -19.26
C TYR A 370 -13.61 23.61 -18.73
N HIS A 371 -13.26 24.78 -19.27
CA HIS A 371 -12.02 25.48 -18.92
C HIS A 371 -11.93 25.79 -17.40
N LYS A 372 -13.02 26.24 -16.79
CA LYS A 372 -13.06 26.58 -15.35
C LYS A 372 -12.92 25.36 -14.46
N GLU A 373 -13.56 24.26 -14.86
CA GLU A 373 -13.48 22.99 -14.14
C GLU A 373 -12.07 22.40 -14.23
N TRP A 374 -11.39 22.56 -15.36
CA TRP A 374 -9.98 22.20 -15.48
C TRP A 374 -9.08 23.12 -14.65
N GLU A 375 -9.28 24.43 -14.68
CA GLU A 375 -8.54 25.41 -13.87
C GLU A 375 -8.64 25.07 -12.37
N LEU A 376 -9.86 24.85 -11.88
CA LEU A 376 -10.15 24.41 -10.50
C LEU A 376 -9.49 23.07 -10.14
N PHE A 377 -9.42 22.12 -11.08
CA PHE A 377 -8.73 20.84 -10.87
C PHE A 377 -7.20 21.01 -10.75
N HIS A 378 -6.61 21.98 -11.44
CA HIS A 378 -5.16 22.25 -11.38
C HIS A 378 -4.74 23.08 -10.16
N GLU A 379 -5.54 24.09 -9.79
CA GLU A 379 -5.17 25.05 -8.74
C GLU A 379 -5.58 24.55 -7.34
N SER A 380 -6.79 23.99 -7.21
CA SER A 380 -7.33 23.50 -5.93
C SER A 380 -7.35 21.98 -5.81
N GLY A 381 -7.06 21.23 -6.88
CA GLY A 381 -7.12 19.76 -6.88
C GLY A 381 -8.56 19.23 -6.84
N ILE A 382 -9.55 20.04 -7.22
CA ILE A 382 -10.98 19.74 -7.08
C ILE A 382 -11.54 19.28 -8.42
N LEU A 383 -11.84 17.98 -8.51
CA LEU A 383 -12.45 17.34 -9.66
C LEU A 383 -13.98 17.35 -9.52
N VAL A 384 -14.67 18.07 -10.40
CA VAL A 384 -16.13 18.25 -10.33
C VAL A 384 -16.90 17.34 -11.28
N GLN A 385 -18.15 17.01 -10.92
CA GLN A 385 -19.00 16.06 -11.66
C GLN A 385 -19.20 16.38 -13.16
N PRO A 386 -19.48 17.62 -13.58
CA PRO A 386 -19.61 17.94 -15.00
C PRO A 386 -18.36 17.58 -15.82
N LEU A 387 -17.17 17.78 -15.24
CA LEU A 387 -15.90 17.50 -15.91
C LEU A 387 -15.63 15.99 -16.03
N TYR A 388 -15.67 15.23 -14.93
CA TYR A 388 -15.34 13.81 -15.00
C TYR A 388 -16.39 13.00 -15.77
N VAL A 389 -17.67 13.42 -15.74
CA VAL A 389 -18.73 12.83 -16.58
C VAL A 389 -18.48 13.11 -18.06
N ALA A 390 -18.03 14.32 -18.42
CA ALA A 390 -17.71 14.66 -19.80
C ALA A 390 -16.47 13.91 -20.32
N LEU A 391 -15.41 13.86 -19.51
CA LEU A 391 -14.15 13.16 -19.78
C LEU A 391 -14.41 11.68 -20.07
N TRP A 392 -15.00 10.97 -19.12
CA TRP A 392 -15.16 9.53 -19.21
C TRP A 392 -16.38 9.07 -20.04
N LYS A 393 -17.17 10.00 -20.60
CA LYS A 393 -18.34 9.67 -21.45
C LYS A 393 -18.01 8.73 -22.61
N LYS A 394 -16.78 8.78 -23.15
CA LYS A 394 -16.34 7.92 -24.25
C LYS A 394 -16.09 6.46 -23.83
N TYR A 395 -15.87 6.19 -22.54
CA TYR A 395 -15.72 4.84 -21.97
C TYR A 395 -17.11 4.27 -21.62
N GLY A 396 -17.97 4.16 -22.64
CA GLY A 396 -19.41 3.91 -22.46
C GLY A 396 -19.82 2.55 -21.87
N GLU A 397 -18.89 1.62 -21.64
CA GLU A 397 -19.19 0.32 -21.02
C GLU A 397 -19.35 0.41 -19.48
N VAL A 398 -18.85 1.48 -18.85
CA VAL A 398 -19.02 1.73 -17.42
C VAL A 398 -19.52 3.16 -17.19
N SER A 399 -20.26 3.39 -16.11
CA SER A 399 -20.59 4.77 -15.71
C SER A 399 -19.29 5.54 -15.38
N PRO A 400 -19.16 6.83 -15.75
CA PRO A 400 -18.12 7.72 -15.22
C PRO A 400 -17.97 7.67 -13.69
N ASP A 401 -19.06 7.42 -12.95
CA ASP A 401 -19.00 7.23 -11.48
C ASP A 401 -18.11 6.06 -11.04
N ILE A 402 -17.88 5.05 -11.89
CA ILE A 402 -17.04 3.89 -11.52
C ILE A 402 -15.57 4.31 -11.40
N PHE A 403 -15.05 5.13 -12.31
CA PHE A 403 -13.66 5.61 -12.25
C PHE A 403 -13.41 6.44 -10.97
N ILE A 404 -14.32 7.36 -10.61
CA ILE A 404 -14.15 8.14 -9.38
C ILE A 404 -14.32 7.30 -8.11
N LYS A 405 -15.17 6.27 -8.12
CA LYS A 405 -15.28 5.31 -7.00
C LYS A 405 -14.04 4.43 -6.85
N VAL A 406 -13.41 4.02 -7.95
CA VAL A 406 -12.11 3.33 -7.93
C VAL A 406 -11.06 4.22 -7.28
N LEU A 407 -10.95 5.48 -7.72
CA LEU A 407 -10.02 6.46 -7.13
C LEU A 407 -10.33 6.73 -5.65
N ALA A 408 -11.60 6.82 -5.26
CA ALA A 408 -12.00 7.02 -3.87
C ALA A 408 -11.71 5.80 -2.98
N HIS A 409 -11.96 4.59 -3.46
CA HIS A 409 -11.67 3.35 -2.74
C HIS A 409 -10.18 3.22 -2.39
N PHE A 410 -9.30 3.60 -3.33
CA PHE A 410 -7.85 3.58 -3.11
C PHE A 410 -7.29 4.84 -2.40
N HIS A 411 -8.15 5.66 -1.79
CA HIS A 411 -7.81 6.94 -1.15
C HIS A 411 -6.95 7.86 -2.03
N ILE A 412 -7.20 7.86 -3.34
CA ILE A 412 -6.60 8.80 -4.30
C ILE A 412 -7.47 10.06 -4.42
N ALA A 413 -8.78 9.92 -4.19
CA ALA A 413 -9.76 11.00 -4.13
C ALA A 413 -10.67 10.88 -2.90
N VAL A 414 -11.32 11.97 -2.50
CA VAL A 414 -12.41 11.98 -1.49
C VAL A 414 -13.48 12.99 -1.88
N GLU A 415 -14.75 12.66 -1.68
CA GLU A 415 -15.87 13.59 -1.89
C GLU A 415 -15.83 14.69 -0.84
N VAL A 416 -15.78 15.95 -1.28
CA VAL A 416 -15.69 17.13 -0.41
C VAL A 416 -16.85 18.09 -0.67
N LYS A 417 -17.14 18.92 0.33
CA LYS A 417 -18.08 20.04 0.21
C LYS A 417 -17.30 21.32 0.38
N THR A 418 -17.19 22.10 -0.68
CA THR A 418 -16.43 23.35 -0.74
C THR A 418 -17.22 24.37 -1.55
N ASP A 419 -17.01 25.66 -1.28
CA ASP A 419 -17.66 26.75 -2.03
C ASP A 419 -16.95 27.06 -3.37
N GLU A 420 -15.88 26.31 -3.69
CA GLU A 420 -15.09 26.41 -4.93
C GLU A 420 -15.91 26.15 -6.21
N TYR A 421 -17.02 25.41 -6.11
CA TYR A 421 -17.90 25.14 -7.24
C TYR A 421 -19.38 25.09 -6.83
N PHE A 422 -20.26 25.47 -7.76
CA PHE A 422 -21.70 25.61 -7.50
C PHE A 422 -22.38 24.25 -7.19
N PRO A 423 -23.09 24.13 -6.05
CA PRO A 423 -24.00 23.00 -5.79
C PRO A 423 -25.09 22.89 -6.88
N PRO A 424 -25.65 21.69 -7.13
CA PRO A 424 -25.54 20.45 -6.35
C PRO A 424 -24.48 19.47 -6.88
N SER A 425 -23.56 19.91 -7.75
CA SER A 425 -22.55 19.04 -8.36
C SER A 425 -21.64 18.39 -7.31
N LYS A 426 -21.36 17.09 -7.43
CA LYS A 426 -20.34 16.43 -6.60
C LYS A 426 -18.96 17.00 -6.89
N GLN A 427 -18.14 17.11 -5.86
CA GLN A 427 -16.77 17.62 -5.90
C GLN A 427 -15.84 16.62 -5.20
N TYR A 428 -14.68 16.34 -5.79
CA TYR A 428 -13.71 15.40 -5.24
C TYR A 428 -12.34 16.05 -5.12
N PHE A 429 -11.76 16.06 -3.92
CA PHE A 429 -10.37 16.50 -3.71
C PHE A 429 -9.40 15.38 -4.10
N MET A 430 -8.41 15.71 -4.92
CA MET A 430 -7.41 14.82 -5.47
C MET A 430 -6.04 15.53 -5.50
N PRO A 431 -5.20 15.40 -4.46
CA PRO A 431 -3.96 16.17 -4.32
C PRO A 431 -2.90 15.82 -5.36
N LEU A 432 -2.98 14.65 -5.99
CA LEU A 432 -1.98 14.15 -6.95
C LEU A 432 -1.89 14.99 -8.24
N ALA A 433 -2.97 15.73 -8.56
CA ALA A 433 -3.10 16.58 -9.74
C ALA A 433 -2.52 17.99 -9.53
N LEU A 434 -2.26 18.36 -8.28
CA LEU A 434 -1.63 19.63 -7.91
C LEU A 434 -0.15 19.64 -8.31
N LYS A 435 0.41 20.83 -8.38
CA LYS A 435 1.86 21.02 -8.50
C LYS A 435 2.56 20.81 -7.17
N SER A 436 3.81 20.37 -7.21
CA SER A 436 4.70 20.42 -6.05
C SER A 436 5.11 21.87 -5.76
N THR A 437 5.28 22.22 -4.49
CA THR A 437 5.87 23.51 -4.09
C THR A 437 7.26 23.32 -3.49
N GLN A 438 8.14 24.32 -3.69
CA GLN A 438 9.39 24.40 -2.95
C GLN A 438 9.08 24.78 -1.50
N VAL A 439 8.85 23.77 -0.66
CA VAL A 439 8.68 23.97 0.77
C VAL A 439 10.02 24.42 1.36
N LYS A 440 10.25 25.73 1.35
CA LYS A 440 11.02 26.39 2.40
C LYS A 440 10.29 26.03 3.69
N SER A 441 10.88 25.15 4.51
CA SER A 441 10.29 24.74 5.79
C SER A 441 9.75 25.97 6.48
N PRO A 442 8.43 26.07 6.73
CA PRO A 442 7.89 27.27 7.34
C PRO A 442 8.31 27.26 8.81
N ILE A 443 9.50 27.83 9.07
CA ILE A 443 9.89 28.42 10.35
C ILE A 443 9.09 29.73 10.54
N THR A 444 7.81 29.70 10.17
CA THR A 444 6.78 30.45 10.88
C THR A 444 6.78 29.95 12.33
N ASN A 445 6.36 30.81 13.27
CA ASN A 445 6.31 30.49 14.69
C ASN A 445 5.24 29.40 14.99
N SER A 446 5.53 28.14 14.63
CA SER A 446 4.72 26.98 14.98
C SER A 446 4.64 26.88 16.50
N GLN A 447 3.42 26.85 17.02
CA GLN A 447 3.20 26.88 18.46
C GLN A 447 3.34 25.48 19.08
N ALA A 448 3.10 24.44 18.29
CA ALA A 448 3.52 23.08 18.58
C ALA A 448 4.88 22.78 17.92
N ALA A 449 5.70 21.97 18.59
CA ALA A 449 6.91 21.38 18.00
C ALA A 449 6.51 20.49 16.81
N PRO A 450 7.29 20.42 15.71
CA PRO A 450 6.92 19.60 14.57
C PRO A 450 6.78 18.11 14.93
N LEU A 451 5.81 17.45 14.30
CA LEU A 451 5.55 16.01 14.46
C LEU A 451 5.90 15.30 13.14
N HIS A 452 6.76 14.29 13.18
CA HIS A 452 7.20 13.55 12.00
C HIS A 452 6.59 12.14 11.96
N ILE A 453 6.01 11.75 10.83
CA ILE A 453 5.75 10.35 10.50
C ILE A 453 6.99 9.81 9.78
N THR A 454 7.60 8.77 10.34
CA THR A 454 8.80 8.11 9.78
C THR A 454 8.55 6.62 9.57
N PHE A 455 9.21 6.02 8.58
CA PHE A 455 8.99 4.63 8.17
C PHE A 455 10.21 3.74 8.46
N SER A 456 9.98 2.44 8.69
CA SER A 456 11.03 1.43 8.89
C SER A 456 12.00 1.28 7.70
N SER A 457 11.57 1.66 6.50
CA SER A 457 12.39 1.73 5.27
C SER A 457 13.43 2.85 5.27
N GLY A 458 13.18 3.94 6.01
CA GLY A 458 13.87 5.23 5.86
C GLY A 458 13.29 6.15 4.76
N PHE A 459 12.24 5.73 4.04
CA PHE A 459 11.60 6.51 2.96
C PHE A 459 10.08 6.55 3.13
N VAL A 460 9.44 7.68 2.82
CA VAL A 460 7.98 7.74 2.70
C VAL A 460 7.55 6.87 1.50
N PRO A 461 6.65 5.88 1.66
CA PRO A 461 6.23 5.04 0.55
C PRO A 461 5.52 5.87 -0.54
N PRO A 462 5.85 5.70 -1.84
CA PRO A 462 5.12 6.29 -2.95
C PRO A 462 3.59 6.30 -2.77
N GLY A 463 3.00 7.50 -2.85
CA GLY A 463 1.57 7.73 -2.67
C GLY A 463 1.01 7.57 -1.24
N PHE A 464 1.85 7.38 -0.22
CA PHE A 464 1.40 7.43 1.18
C PHE A 464 0.86 8.82 1.53
N PHE A 465 1.59 9.89 1.19
CA PHE A 465 1.18 11.28 1.48
C PHE A 465 -0.22 11.57 0.94
N THR A 466 -0.46 11.32 -0.35
CA THR A 466 -1.77 11.47 -1.01
C THR A 466 -2.87 10.72 -0.27
N ARG A 467 -2.67 9.43 0.05
CA ARG A 467 -3.65 8.62 0.77
C ARG A 467 -3.88 9.12 2.21
N PHE A 468 -2.85 9.67 2.85
CA PHE A 468 -2.91 10.22 4.20
C PHE A 468 -3.69 11.54 4.25
N VAL A 469 -3.42 12.49 3.35
CA VAL A 469 -4.17 13.76 3.29
C VAL A 469 -5.61 13.54 2.82
N VAL A 470 -5.87 12.58 1.93
CA VAL A 470 -7.23 12.15 1.54
C VAL A 470 -7.98 11.51 2.72
N ALA A 471 -7.30 10.67 3.53
CA ALA A 471 -7.89 10.08 4.74
C ALA A 471 -8.16 11.11 5.86
N LEU A 472 -7.39 12.22 5.91
CA LEU A 472 -7.61 13.36 6.80
C LEU A 472 -8.76 14.27 6.32
N ALA A 473 -8.83 14.57 5.03
CA ALA A 473 -9.96 15.29 4.43
C ALA A 473 -11.30 14.55 4.63
N ASN A 474 -11.27 13.22 4.76
CA ASN A 474 -12.42 12.39 5.11
C ASN A 474 -12.69 12.28 6.63
N ALA A 475 -12.05 13.10 7.48
CA ALA A 475 -12.30 13.15 8.91
C ALA A 475 -13.20 14.35 9.25
N GLY A 476 -14.41 14.10 9.74
CA GLY A 476 -15.49 15.11 9.86
C GLY A 476 -15.32 16.26 10.87
N ARG A 477 -14.09 16.63 11.23
CA ARG A 477 -13.72 17.91 11.89
C ARG A 477 -12.45 18.55 11.28
N ILE A 478 -11.96 18.01 10.17
CA ILE A 478 -10.76 18.47 9.49
C ILE A 478 -11.19 18.91 8.08
N GLU A 479 -11.03 20.20 7.80
CA GLU A 479 -11.51 20.83 6.57
C GLU A 479 -10.33 21.34 5.74
N LEU A 480 -10.45 21.35 4.41
CA LEU A 480 -9.38 21.84 3.53
C LEU A 480 -9.23 23.38 3.64
N CYS A 481 -8.00 23.87 3.60
CA CYS A 481 -7.68 25.29 3.75
C CYS A 481 -7.04 25.87 2.47
N PHE A 482 -7.85 26.17 1.46
CA PHE A 482 -7.39 26.71 0.17
C PHE A 482 -6.67 28.07 0.29
N GLU A 483 -7.07 28.93 1.25
CA GLU A 483 -6.43 30.23 1.51
C GLU A 483 -4.92 30.17 1.83
N LYS A 484 -4.44 29.06 2.41
CA LYS A 484 -3.02 28.84 2.70
C LYS A 484 -2.31 28.00 1.62
N GLY A 485 -3.00 27.73 0.52
CA GLY A 485 -2.54 26.90 -0.59
C GLY A 485 -2.68 25.40 -0.32
N VAL A 486 -2.96 24.67 -1.39
CA VAL A 486 -2.87 23.21 -1.46
C VAL A 486 -1.88 22.84 -2.56
N TYR A 487 -1.02 21.88 -2.27
CA TYR A 487 0.04 21.41 -3.16
C TYR A 487 0.19 19.90 -3.05
N ARG A 488 0.75 19.28 -4.09
CA ARG A 488 0.98 17.83 -4.17
C ARG A 488 1.74 17.26 -2.98
N ASN A 489 2.71 18.03 -2.47
CA ASN A 489 3.59 17.69 -1.36
C ASN A 489 3.30 18.51 -0.08
N CYS A 490 2.25 19.34 -0.06
CA CYS A 490 1.93 20.18 1.10
C CYS A 490 0.44 20.55 1.12
N VAL A 491 -0.31 20.07 2.11
CA VAL A 491 -1.75 20.36 2.25
C VAL A 491 -1.99 21.00 3.61
N THR A 492 -2.70 22.13 3.62
CA THR A 492 -3.16 22.79 4.84
C THR A 492 -4.61 22.42 5.13
N PHE A 493 -4.89 22.08 6.38
CA PHE A 493 -6.23 21.86 6.91
C PHE A 493 -6.56 22.84 8.02
N ARG A 494 -7.85 23.02 8.27
CA ARG A 494 -8.42 23.65 9.48
C ARG A 494 -8.94 22.58 10.42
N TYR A 495 -8.74 22.80 11.71
CA TYR A 495 -9.41 22.12 12.79
C TYR A 495 -10.05 23.16 13.70
N GLN A 496 -11.21 22.83 14.28
CA GLN A 496 -11.86 23.62 15.32
C GLN A 496 -12.49 22.66 16.34
N ASP A 497 -12.20 22.84 17.63
CA ASP A 497 -12.95 22.12 18.66
C ASP A 497 -14.34 22.77 18.88
N ARG A 498 -15.34 21.95 19.21
CA ARG A 498 -16.71 22.40 19.46
C ARG A 498 -16.85 23.42 20.59
N ASN A 499 -15.90 23.43 21.52
CA ASN A 499 -15.90 24.35 22.65
C ASN A 499 -14.85 25.47 22.49
N SER A 500 -14.19 25.58 21.32
CA SER A 500 -13.24 26.66 21.04
C SER A 500 -13.69 27.54 19.86
N ASN A 501 -13.40 28.83 19.98
CA ASN A 501 -13.51 29.80 18.89
C ASN A 501 -12.22 29.90 18.07
N SER A 502 -11.14 29.25 18.51
CA SER A 502 -9.87 29.17 17.78
C SER A 502 -9.98 28.24 16.58
N ILE A 503 -9.25 28.56 15.50
CA ILE A 503 -9.11 27.70 14.32
C ILE A 503 -7.62 27.36 14.14
N GLU A 504 -7.30 26.09 14.34
CA GLU A 504 -5.96 25.57 14.19
C GLU A 504 -5.68 25.21 12.72
N HIS A 505 -4.53 25.62 12.22
CA HIS A 505 -4.07 25.23 10.90
C HIS A 505 -3.07 24.07 11.01
N ILE A 506 -3.44 22.91 10.45
CA ILE A 506 -2.61 21.71 10.37
C ILE A 506 -1.96 21.70 8.99
N ILE A 507 -0.65 21.91 8.93
CA ILE A 507 0.12 21.89 7.68
C ILE A 507 0.84 20.53 7.60
N VAL A 508 0.45 19.71 6.62
CA VAL A 508 1.03 18.39 6.38
C VAL A 508 1.92 18.47 5.14
N THR A 509 3.19 18.09 5.26
CA THR A 509 4.21 18.21 4.22
C THR A 509 4.94 16.89 3.98
N ASP A 510 5.11 16.48 2.72
CA ASP A 510 6.04 15.41 2.35
C ASP A 510 7.47 15.97 2.20
N CYS A 511 8.40 15.46 3.01
CA CYS A 511 9.82 15.83 2.99
C CYS A 511 10.71 14.75 2.31
N ARG A 512 10.11 13.69 1.74
CA ARG A 512 10.70 12.49 1.10
C ARG A 512 11.09 11.36 2.09
N ASP A 513 11.79 11.70 3.17
CA ASP A 513 12.19 10.76 4.23
C ASP A 513 11.20 10.73 5.41
N VAL A 514 10.49 11.85 5.63
CA VAL A 514 9.44 11.99 6.64
C VAL A 514 8.21 12.70 6.06
N VAL A 515 7.03 12.46 6.65
CA VAL A 515 5.90 13.40 6.53
C VAL A 515 5.92 14.30 7.77
N GLN A 516 6.17 15.60 7.56
CA GLN A 516 6.23 16.60 8.62
C GLN A 516 4.85 17.24 8.82
N ILE A 517 4.43 17.37 10.07
CA ILE A 517 3.17 17.97 10.48
C ILE A 517 3.47 19.15 11.41
N ASN A 518 2.97 20.34 11.05
CA ASN A 518 3.05 21.55 11.86
C ASN A 518 1.63 21.99 12.26
N VAL A 519 1.45 22.44 13.51
CA VAL A 519 0.19 23.01 13.99
C VAL A 519 0.40 24.46 14.37
N GLN A 520 -0.32 25.36 13.69
CA GLN A 520 -0.39 26.78 13.97
C GLN A 520 -1.72 27.10 14.64
N HIS A 521 -1.69 27.42 15.93
CA HIS A 521 -2.82 27.96 16.66
C HIS A 521 -2.80 29.49 16.64
N HIS A 522 -3.98 30.11 16.66
CA HIS A 522 -4.18 31.55 16.57
C HIS A 522 -5.03 31.95 17.77
N SER A 523 -4.34 32.27 18.88
CA SER A 523 -4.95 32.45 20.20
C SER A 523 -5.97 33.59 20.20
N CYS A 524 -7.16 33.32 20.75
CA CYS A 524 -8.18 34.31 21.02
C CYS A 524 -8.28 34.58 22.53
N ASP A 525 -8.68 35.80 22.91
CA ASP A 525 -8.99 36.10 24.31
C ASP A 525 -10.23 35.28 24.74
N GLN A 526 -10.15 34.58 25.88
CA GLN A 526 -11.18 33.71 26.47
C GLN A 526 -11.36 32.31 25.84
N GLU A 527 -10.27 31.57 25.62
CA GLU A 527 -10.35 30.16 25.23
C GLU A 527 -10.77 29.23 26.39
N LEU A 528 -11.82 28.43 26.14
CA LEU A 528 -12.33 27.41 27.07
C LEU A 528 -11.56 26.08 26.99
N VAL A 529 -10.78 25.86 25.93
CA VAL A 529 -10.04 24.63 25.66
C VAL A 529 -8.57 24.98 25.50
N SER A 530 -7.68 24.27 26.22
CA SER A 530 -6.25 24.54 26.15
C SER A 530 -5.64 24.01 24.84
N PHE A 531 -4.69 24.74 24.27
CA PHE A 531 -3.96 24.30 23.06
C PHE A 531 -3.34 22.89 23.17
N PRO A 532 -2.77 22.43 24.31
CA PRO A 532 -2.39 21.02 24.50
C PRO A 532 -3.52 20.02 24.25
N LYS A 533 -4.75 20.30 24.72
CA LYS A 533 -5.91 19.43 24.51
C LYS A 533 -6.28 19.37 23.02
N ILE A 534 -6.21 20.51 22.32
CA ILE A 534 -6.44 20.57 20.87
C ILE A 534 -5.37 19.76 20.11
N CYS A 535 -4.09 19.90 20.43
CA CYS A 535 -3.01 19.11 19.83
C CYS A 535 -3.17 17.60 20.07
N GLN A 536 -3.62 17.18 21.26
CA GLN A 536 -3.92 15.77 21.55
C GLN A 536 -5.09 15.25 20.69
N ASP A 537 -6.14 16.04 20.47
CA ASP A 537 -7.27 15.62 19.64
C ASP A 537 -6.89 15.58 18.14
N ILE A 538 -6.14 16.57 17.65
CA ILE A 538 -5.54 16.56 16.30
C ILE A 538 -4.66 15.31 16.11
N ARG A 539 -3.84 14.96 17.10
CA ARG A 539 -2.99 13.76 17.07
C ARG A 539 -3.79 12.47 16.86
N VAL A 540 -4.96 12.33 17.50
CA VAL A 540 -5.84 11.16 17.30
C VAL A 540 -6.33 11.06 15.85
N TYR A 541 -6.66 12.18 15.20
CA TYR A 541 -7.02 12.17 13.78
C TYR A 541 -5.84 11.76 12.87
N LEU A 542 -4.64 12.26 13.16
CA LEU A 542 -3.41 11.91 12.43
C LEU A 542 -3.07 10.42 12.57
N GLU A 543 -3.12 9.87 13.78
CA GLU A 543 -2.90 8.44 14.04
C GLU A 543 -3.95 7.57 13.32
N ASN A 544 -5.24 7.94 13.41
CA ASN A 544 -6.32 7.24 12.71
C ASN A 544 -6.18 7.27 11.18
N ALA A 545 -5.76 8.39 10.60
CA ALA A 545 -5.50 8.49 9.15
C ALA A 545 -4.34 7.56 8.73
N ALA A 546 -3.24 7.54 9.49
CA ALA A 546 -2.11 6.65 9.21
C ALA A 546 -2.48 5.16 9.33
N VAL A 547 -3.34 4.79 10.28
CA VAL A 547 -3.89 3.42 10.41
C VAL A 547 -4.80 3.06 9.23
N LYS A 548 -5.68 3.97 8.78
CA LYS A 548 -6.52 3.76 7.58
C LYS A 548 -5.67 3.48 6.34
N VAL A 549 -4.61 4.27 6.11
CA VAL A 549 -3.70 4.07 4.97
C VAL A 549 -2.93 2.76 5.09
N LYS A 550 -2.43 2.41 6.29
CA LYS A 550 -1.76 1.12 6.55
C LYS A 550 -2.68 -0.05 6.22
N LYS A 551 -3.95 -0.01 6.64
CA LYS A 551 -4.93 -1.06 6.34
C LYS A 551 -5.16 -1.17 4.83
N LEU A 552 -5.51 -0.08 4.15
CA LEU A 552 -5.73 -0.07 2.70
C LEU A 552 -4.56 -0.68 1.92
N LEU A 553 -3.31 -0.30 2.23
CA LEU A 553 -2.14 -0.82 1.54
C LEU A 553 -1.82 -2.28 1.87
N LYS A 554 -2.14 -2.75 3.09
CA LYS A 554 -2.09 -4.18 3.42
C LYS A 554 -3.11 -4.97 2.60
N ASP A 555 -4.35 -4.50 2.56
CA ASP A 555 -5.44 -5.19 1.89
C ASP A 555 -5.19 -5.28 0.37
N CYS A 556 -4.60 -4.23 -0.24
CA CYS A 556 -4.12 -4.26 -1.64
C CYS A 556 -3.05 -5.33 -1.90
N ALA A 557 -2.20 -5.63 -0.93
CA ALA A 557 -1.07 -6.54 -1.10
C ALA A 557 -1.42 -8.03 -0.98
N SER A 558 -2.46 -8.39 -0.23
CA SER A 558 -2.82 -9.79 0.07
C SER A 558 -3.80 -10.42 -0.92
N GLY A 559 -4.00 -9.84 -2.11
CA GLY A 559 -4.96 -10.35 -3.10
C GLY A 559 -6.41 -10.38 -2.60
N TRP A 560 -6.71 -9.71 -1.48
CA TRP A 560 -8.02 -9.70 -0.81
C TRP A 560 -8.59 -11.10 -0.46
N THR A 561 -7.75 -12.13 -0.35
CA THR A 561 -8.14 -13.47 0.14
C THR A 561 -7.34 -13.83 1.39
N ASP A 562 -8.00 -14.32 2.44
CA ASP A 562 -7.34 -14.67 3.70
C ASP A 562 -6.66 -16.06 3.65
N ASP A 563 -6.99 -16.89 2.65
CA ASP A 563 -6.60 -18.31 2.56
C ASP A 563 -5.31 -18.57 1.75
N ILE A 564 -4.82 -17.59 0.97
CA ILE A 564 -3.55 -17.69 0.23
C ILE A 564 -2.48 -16.95 1.03
N LYS A 565 -1.35 -17.62 1.31
CA LYS A 565 -0.27 -17.16 2.22
C LYS A 565 -0.10 -15.63 2.21
N PRO A 566 -0.43 -14.93 3.31
CA PRO A 566 -0.61 -13.49 3.26
C PRO A 566 0.71 -12.78 2.94
N THR A 567 0.73 -12.07 1.81
CA THR A 567 1.79 -11.13 1.45
C THR A 567 2.02 -10.18 2.63
N ARG A 568 3.23 -10.17 3.19
CA ARG A 568 3.46 -9.49 4.47
C ARG A 568 3.73 -8.00 4.21
N TYR A 569 2.71 -7.18 4.32
CA TYR A 569 2.87 -5.73 4.41
C TYR A 569 3.68 -5.38 5.67
N ILE A 570 4.99 -5.12 5.50
CA ILE A 570 5.97 -4.92 6.59
C ILE A 570 6.31 -3.45 6.83
N PHE A 571 5.69 -2.52 6.11
CA PHE A 571 5.81 -1.10 6.41
C PHE A 571 5.22 -0.79 7.79
N THR A 572 6.09 -0.33 8.70
CA THR A 572 5.69 0.26 9.97
C THR A 572 6.02 1.75 9.94
N HIS A 573 5.03 2.56 10.32
CA HIS A 573 5.22 3.98 10.55
C HIS A 573 5.35 4.24 12.05
N LYS A 574 6.11 5.27 12.43
CA LYS A 574 6.21 5.76 13.80
C LYS A 574 6.13 7.28 13.80
N PHE A 575 5.24 7.80 14.63
CA PHE A 575 5.22 9.21 15.01
C PHE A 575 6.44 9.50 15.89
N LYS A 576 7.19 10.55 15.56
CA LYS A 576 8.33 11.04 16.31
C LYS A 576 8.19 12.53 16.57
N TYR A 577 8.40 12.93 17.81
CA TYR A 577 8.35 14.33 18.24
C TYR A 577 9.71 14.98 17.98
N VAL A 578 9.73 16.08 17.20
CA VAL A 578 10.96 16.83 16.96
C VAL A 578 11.33 17.58 18.25
N CYS A 579 12.60 17.44 18.64
CA CYS A 579 13.15 18.12 19.80
C CYS A 579 13.51 19.56 19.43
N THR A 580 13.03 20.56 20.17
CA THR A 580 13.27 21.99 19.90
C THR A 580 14.37 22.60 20.76
N SER A 581 14.93 21.84 21.71
CA SER A 581 15.89 22.35 22.70
C SER A 581 17.37 22.34 22.29
N CYS A 582 17.76 21.57 21.28
CA CYS A 582 19.18 21.43 20.93
C CYS A 582 19.53 22.49 19.88
N SER A 583 20.45 23.39 20.24
CA SER A 583 20.89 24.47 19.35
C SER A 583 21.33 23.94 17.97
N THR A 584 20.93 24.66 16.93
CA THR A 584 20.85 24.26 15.51
C THR A 584 22.19 24.07 14.81
N ILE A 585 23.00 23.10 15.26
CA ILE A 585 24.32 22.75 14.69
C ILE A 585 24.26 21.45 13.84
N THR A 586 23.07 20.88 13.60
CA THR A 586 22.89 19.86 12.52
C THR A 586 21.74 20.23 11.60
N THR A 587 21.95 19.95 10.32
CA THR A 587 20.94 20.01 9.25
C THR A 587 19.88 18.91 9.34
N SER A 588 20.12 17.84 10.10
CA SER A 588 19.17 16.76 10.33
C SER A 588 18.32 16.97 11.59
N PRO A 589 17.02 16.63 11.56
CA PRO A 589 16.14 16.67 12.73
C PRO A 589 16.56 15.61 13.75
N HIS A 590 16.37 15.95 15.03
CA HIS A 590 16.66 15.08 16.17
C HIS A 590 15.41 14.92 17.03
N TYR A 591 15.25 13.75 17.63
CA TYR A 591 13.96 13.29 18.16
C TYR A 591 13.97 13.13 19.67
N ILE A 592 12.84 13.47 20.28
CA ILE A 592 12.59 13.26 21.70
C ILE A 592 12.46 11.76 21.97
N LYS A 593 13.14 11.27 23.01
CA LYS A 593 12.97 9.94 23.56
C LYS A 593 12.55 10.03 25.02
N LEU A 594 11.56 9.22 25.37
CA LEU A 594 11.11 9.05 26.74
C LEU A 594 12.12 8.19 27.53
N PRO A 595 12.31 8.44 28.83
CA PRO A 595 13.09 7.57 29.71
C PRO A 595 12.48 6.16 29.80
N PRO A 596 13.28 5.12 30.10
CA PRO A 596 12.73 3.83 30.53
C PRO A 596 11.98 3.97 31.85
N SER A 597 10.92 3.20 32.03
CA SER A 597 9.79 3.38 32.97
C SER A 597 10.10 3.38 34.49
N ASN A 598 11.37 3.39 34.91
CA ASN A 598 11.80 3.24 36.29
C ASN A 598 12.37 4.52 36.94
N THR A 599 12.35 5.66 36.26
CA THR A 599 12.79 6.96 36.82
C THR A 599 11.61 7.78 37.31
N THR A 600 11.64 8.24 38.56
CA THR A 600 10.66 9.15 39.21
C THR A 600 10.74 10.59 38.66
N GLN A 601 10.83 10.72 37.35
CA GLN A 601 11.08 11.96 36.59
C GLN A 601 10.21 11.96 35.33
N ASP A 602 8.90 11.75 35.49
CA ASP A 602 7.91 11.64 34.39
C ASP A 602 7.88 12.84 33.43
N SER A 603 8.40 13.99 33.86
CA SER A 603 8.50 15.21 33.05
C SER A 603 9.82 15.35 32.28
N GLN A 604 10.76 14.41 32.42
CA GLN A 604 12.08 14.49 31.78
C GLN A 604 12.18 13.62 30.53
N VAL A 605 12.83 14.17 29.50
CA VAL A 605 13.10 13.52 28.21
C VAL A 605 14.56 13.72 27.81
N PHE A 606 15.06 12.87 26.91
CA PHE A 606 16.38 13.06 26.30
C PHE A 606 16.27 13.16 24.77
N CYS A 607 17.29 13.77 24.17
CA CYS A 607 17.40 13.90 22.72
C CYS A 607 18.24 12.73 22.17
N ASP A 608 17.82 12.10 21.08
CA ASP A 608 18.57 10.99 20.47
C ASP A 608 20.00 11.37 20.01
N LYS A 609 20.22 12.66 19.70
CA LYS A 609 21.53 13.28 19.42
C LYS A 609 22.30 13.68 20.68
N ASN A 610 21.63 14.10 21.76
CA ASN A 610 22.27 14.44 23.05
C ASN A 610 21.83 13.45 24.14
N LYS A 611 22.44 12.26 24.11
CA LYS A 611 22.10 11.11 24.96
C LYS A 611 22.53 11.22 26.42
N VAL A 612 23.14 12.34 26.82
CA VAL A 612 23.85 12.48 28.10
C VAL A 612 23.04 13.27 29.14
N VAL A 613 22.05 14.07 28.71
CA VAL A 613 21.32 14.99 29.58
C VAL A 613 19.81 14.83 29.42
N TYR A 614 19.16 14.39 30.49
CA TYR A 614 17.71 14.49 30.65
C TYR A 614 17.31 15.94 30.95
N ARG A 615 16.17 16.38 30.40
CA ARG A 615 15.64 17.74 30.58
C ARG A 615 14.11 17.75 30.57
N ALA A 616 13.49 18.80 31.09
CA ALA A 616 12.06 19.03 30.92
C ALA A 616 11.70 19.26 29.44
N LEU A 617 10.49 18.87 29.04
CA LEU A 617 9.87 19.26 27.75
C LEU A 617 9.75 20.79 27.65
N THR A 618 10.01 21.36 26.47
CA THR A 618 9.71 22.78 26.19
C THR A 618 8.21 22.98 26.01
N GLU A 619 7.70 24.22 26.15
CA GLU A 619 6.25 24.48 25.98
C GLU A 619 5.70 24.00 24.62
N GLN A 620 6.48 24.18 23.55
CA GLN A 620 6.13 23.69 22.21
C GLN A 620 6.05 22.16 22.14
N GLU A 621 6.83 21.43 22.94
CA GLU A 621 6.85 19.97 22.94
C GLU A 621 5.76 19.38 23.84
N LYS A 622 5.48 20.02 24.99
CA LYS A 622 4.49 19.57 25.99
C LYS A 622 3.11 19.30 25.39
N VAL A 623 2.69 20.08 24.39
CA VAL A 623 1.37 19.96 23.74
C VAL A 623 1.05 18.57 23.19
N TRP A 624 2.06 17.74 22.92
CA TRP A 624 1.90 16.38 22.39
C TRP A 624 1.80 15.28 23.46
N PHE A 625 2.07 15.62 24.72
CA PHE A 625 2.10 14.71 25.86
C PHE A 625 0.93 15.00 26.79
N LYS A 626 0.55 14.03 27.65
CA LYS A 626 -0.49 14.25 28.66
C LYS A 626 0.02 15.19 29.74
N ASP A 627 -0.82 16.12 30.16
CA ASP A 627 -0.50 17.05 31.24
C ASP A 627 -0.64 16.33 32.59
N THR A 628 0.49 15.99 33.21
CA THR A 628 0.54 15.36 34.54
C THR A 628 0.39 16.35 35.70
N SER A 629 0.24 17.65 35.42
CA SER A 629 0.21 18.70 36.47
C SER A 629 -1.15 18.91 37.14
N GLN A 630 -2.22 18.23 36.69
CA GLN A 630 -3.60 18.40 37.21
C GLN A 630 -4.15 17.18 37.98
N SER A 631 -3.30 16.36 38.60
CA SER A 631 -3.72 15.25 39.47
C SER A 631 -3.57 15.54 40.97
N THR A 632 -4.08 16.67 41.42
CA THR A 632 -4.26 16.97 42.86
C THR A 632 -5.74 17.21 43.16
N PRO A 633 -6.47 16.29 43.82
CA PRO A 633 -7.84 16.56 44.24
C PRO A 633 -7.82 17.66 45.31
N ALA A 634 -8.57 18.73 45.08
CA ALA A 634 -8.64 19.85 46.02
C ALA A 634 -9.16 19.39 47.39
N THR A 635 -8.34 19.57 48.42
CA THR A 635 -8.65 19.15 49.79
C THR A 635 -9.88 19.86 50.32
N GLN A 636 -10.83 19.10 50.86
CA GLN A 636 -12.07 19.60 51.43
C GLN A 636 -11.81 20.62 52.55
N THR A 637 -12.44 21.79 52.49
CA THR A 637 -12.82 22.56 53.68
C THR A 637 -14.23 23.14 53.54
N SER A 638 -15.06 22.89 54.55
CA SER A 638 -16.36 23.50 54.82
C SER A 638 -16.55 23.42 56.33
N PRO A 639 -17.04 24.50 57.00
CA PRO A 639 -18.48 24.73 57.14
C PRO A 639 -18.85 26.22 56.90
N THR A 640 -20.12 26.65 56.75
CA THR A 640 -21.18 26.61 57.79
C THR A 640 -22.60 26.84 57.20
N ALA A 641 -23.63 26.56 58.00
CA ALA A 641 -24.99 26.15 57.65
C ALA A 641 -26.03 27.22 57.21
N THR A 642 -27.27 26.71 56.99
CA THR A 642 -28.61 27.35 56.82
C THR A 642 -29.04 27.61 55.36
N SER A 643 -30.27 27.29 54.89
CA SER A 643 -31.46 26.68 55.54
C SER A 643 -32.48 26.00 54.59
N LYS A 644 -33.18 24.98 55.11
CA LYS A 644 -34.59 24.55 54.86
C LYS A 644 -35.09 24.14 53.44
N SER A 645 -35.58 22.90 53.40
CA SER A 645 -36.43 22.19 52.40
C SER A 645 -37.92 22.68 52.42
N PRO A 646 -38.93 22.13 51.67
CA PRO A 646 -39.14 20.70 51.34
C PRO A 646 -39.74 20.30 49.94
N GLU A 647 -39.69 18.99 49.67
CA GLU A 647 -40.69 18.07 49.05
C GLU A 647 -41.77 18.65 48.09
N ARG A 648 -42.23 18.00 47.00
CA ARG A 648 -42.23 16.61 46.49
C ARG A 648 -42.58 16.67 44.96
N ASN A 649 -42.87 15.64 44.14
CA ASN A 649 -43.20 14.22 44.32
C ASN A 649 -42.81 13.36 43.08
N ASP A 650 -43.20 12.08 43.08
CA ASP A 650 -43.01 11.02 42.07
C ASP A 650 -43.98 11.06 40.85
N LEU A 651 -43.60 10.50 39.70
CA LEU A 651 -44.41 9.55 38.90
C LEU A 651 -43.69 9.00 37.64
N THR A 652 -43.44 7.69 37.69
CA THR A 652 -43.00 6.76 36.63
C THR A 652 -43.53 6.97 35.21
N LYS A 653 -42.68 6.74 34.20
CA LYS A 653 -43.09 6.17 32.90
C LYS A 653 -41.95 5.41 32.20
N GLU A 654 -42.17 4.13 31.92
CA GLU A 654 -41.24 3.26 31.22
C GLU A 654 -40.99 3.73 29.77
N ARG A 655 -39.74 3.66 29.29
CA ARG A 655 -39.44 3.48 27.88
C ARG A 655 -38.21 2.58 27.72
N VAL A 656 -38.41 1.51 26.94
CA VAL A 656 -37.43 0.47 26.60
C VAL A 656 -36.15 1.09 26.03
N LEU A 657 -35.02 0.86 26.71
CA LEU A 657 -33.68 1.09 26.17
C LEU A 657 -33.08 -0.26 25.75
N LYS A 658 -32.64 -0.34 24.50
CA LYS A 658 -31.85 -1.48 24.00
C LYS A 658 -30.45 -1.40 24.63
N SER A 659 -29.92 -2.55 25.05
CA SER A 659 -28.57 -2.66 25.59
C SER A 659 -27.52 -2.36 24.53
N SER A 660 -26.72 -1.31 24.75
CA SER A 660 -25.49 -1.05 24.00
C SER A 660 -24.45 -0.43 24.95
N ASP A 661 -23.85 -1.26 25.78
CA ASP A 661 -22.57 -0.99 26.44
C ASP A 661 -21.83 -2.32 26.61
N VAL A 662 -21.03 -2.65 25.61
CA VAL A 662 -19.88 -3.55 25.74
C VAL A 662 -18.70 -2.77 25.20
N SER A 663 -17.83 -2.32 26.09
CA SER A 663 -16.55 -1.72 25.71
C SER A 663 -15.70 -2.77 25.00
N ASP A 664 -15.29 -2.51 23.75
CA ASP A 664 -14.34 -3.36 23.02
C ASP A 664 -13.01 -3.43 23.78
N VAL A 665 -12.80 -4.54 24.50
CA VAL A 665 -11.52 -4.84 25.15
C VAL A 665 -10.55 -5.29 24.06
N ARG A 666 -9.53 -4.47 23.77
CA ARG A 666 -8.45 -4.86 22.85
C ARG A 666 -7.80 -6.17 23.33
N LEU A 667 -8.01 -7.22 22.55
CA LEU A 667 -7.22 -8.44 22.63
C LEU A 667 -5.84 -8.20 22.01
N LEU A 668 -4.83 -8.82 22.60
CA LEU A 668 -3.45 -8.84 22.14
C LEU A 668 -3.19 -10.11 21.34
N ASP A 669 -2.19 -10.07 20.47
CA ASP A 669 -1.73 -11.26 19.74
C ASP A 669 -0.20 -11.40 19.78
N ILE A 670 0.33 -12.42 19.12
CA ILE A 670 1.78 -12.72 19.11
C ILE A 670 2.65 -11.58 18.58
N THR A 671 2.08 -10.60 17.87
CA THR A 671 2.78 -9.40 17.41
C THR A 671 2.97 -8.33 18.48
N ASP A 672 2.26 -8.41 19.61
CA ASP A 672 2.45 -7.58 20.81
C ASP A 672 3.53 -8.14 21.77
N LEU A 673 4.26 -9.21 21.39
CA LEU A 673 5.18 -9.92 22.29
C LEU A 673 6.35 -9.05 22.77
N ASP A 674 6.86 -8.15 21.93
CA ASP A 674 7.92 -7.21 22.33
C ASP A 674 7.39 -6.15 23.31
N ASP A 675 6.22 -5.57 23.05
CA ASP A 675 5.53 -4.67 23.99
C ASP A 675 5.24 -5.35 25.35
N VAL A 676 4.75 -6.60 25.35
CA VAL A 676 4.47 -7.37 26.59
C VAL A 676 5.75 -7.70 27.35
N VAL A 677 6.80 -8.18 26.66
CA VAL A 677 8.09 -8.45 27.31
C VAL A 677 8.72 -7.16 27.84
N ASP A 678 8.52 -6.02 27.16
CA ASP A 678 9.07 -4.73 27.56
C ASP A 678 8.39 -4.13 28.80
N GLU A 679 7.06 -4.23 28.91
CA GLU A 679 6.34 -3.85 30.15
C GLU A 679 6.74 -4.72 31.35
N LEU A 680 7.03 -6.00 31.12
CA LEU A 680 7.38 -6.96 32.17
C LEU A 680 8.88 -7.02 32.48
N ARG A 681 9.72 -6.13 31.92
CA ARG A 681 11.18 -6.09 32.15
C ARG A 681 11.61 -5.92 33.61
N SER A 682 10.70 -5.49 34.49
CA SER A 682 10.93 -5.26 35.92
C SER A 682 10.50 -6.41 36.82
N ILE A 683 9.92 -7.50 36.28
CA ILE A 683 9.54 -8.69 37.06
C ILE A 683 10.76 -9.59 37.34
N ASP A 684 10.73 -10.34 38.44
CA ASP A 684 11.66 -11.46 38.59
C ASP A 684 11.27 -12.57 37.61
N PHE A 685 12.11 -12.79 36.59
CA PHE A 685 11.86 -13.79 35.56
C PHE A 685 11.78 -15.22 36.12
N THR A 686 12.22 -15.50 37.35
CA THR A 686 12.09 -16.83 37.98
C THR A 686 10.63 -17.20 38.27
N GLU A 687 9.73 -16.23 38.42
CA GLU A 687 8.30 -16.45 38.71
C GLU A 687 7.44 -16.74 37.47
N TRP A 688 8.05 -16.87 36.28
CA TRP A 688 7.37 -17.03 35.00
C TRP A 688 6.33 -18.15 34.95
N LYS A 689 6.52 -19.24 35.71
CA LYS A 689 5.54 -20.34 35.82
C LYS A 689 4.30 -19.94 36.62
N ALA A 690 4.46 -19.19 37.71
CA ALA A 690 3.35 -18.73 38.53
C ALA A 690 2.49 -17.71 37.75
N LEU A 691 3.16 -16.84 36.97
CA LEU A 691 2.49 -15.94 36.03
C LEU A 691 1.75 -16.73 34.94
N GLY A 692 2.41 -17.69 34.27
CA GLY A 692 1.80 -18.52 33.23
C GLY A 692 0.56 -19.30 33.68
N LEU A 693 0.61 -19.91 34.87
CA LEU A 693 -0.56 -20.57 35.49
C LEU A 693 -1.69 -19.58 35.78
N SER A 694 -1.37 -18.38 36.27
CA SER A 694 -2.35 -17.32 36.57
C SER A 694 -3.02 -16.76 35.32
N LEU A 695 -2.30 -16.73 34.20
CA LEU A 695 -2.77 -16.36 32.87
C LEU A 695 -3.61 -17.45 32.17
N GLY A 696 -3.55 -18.70 32.63
CA GLY A 696 -4.35 -19.82 32.13
C GLY A 696 -3.61 -20.90 31.34
N LEU A 697 -2.28 -20.88 31.31
CA LEU A 697 -1.47 -21.97 30.74
C LEU A 697 -1.44 -23.19 31.67
N TYR A 698 -1.37 -24.39 31.11
CA TYR A 698 -1.30 -25.63 31.89
C TYR A 698 0.12 -25.93 32.37
N HIS A 699 0.22 -26.57 33.54
CA HIS A 699 1.50 -27.01 34.11
C HIS A 699 2.32 -27.88 33.14
N ASN A 700 1.67 -28.76 32.36
CA ASN A 700 2.33 -29.59 31.36
C ASN A 700 2.95 -28.75 30.22
N ASN A 701 2.26 -27.72 29.73
CA ASN A 701 2.76 -26.84 28.66
C ASN A 701 3.95 -26.00 29.17
N LEU A 702 3.86 -25.48 30.40
CA LEU A 702 4.98 -24.82 31.08
C LEU A 702 6.17 -25.77 31.30
N GLY A 703 5.95 -27.06 31.54
CA GLY A 703 7.00 -28.08 31.59
C GLY A 703 7.73 -28.25 30.25
N ILE A 704 6.98 -28.34 29.15
CA ILE A 704 7.55 -28.43 27.79
C ILE A 704 8.38 -27.18 27.47
N ILE A 705 7.89 -25.98 27.82
CA ILE A 705 8.65 -24.73 27.66
C ILE A 705 9.97 -24.79 28.43
N GLU A 706 9.97 -25.23 29.69
CA GLU A 706 11.18 -25.35 30.52
C GLU A 706 12.23 -26.29 29.92
N GLU A 707 11.82 -27.48 29.47
CA GLU A 707 12.72 -28.45 28.82
C GLU A 707 13.33 -27.87 27.53
N SER A 708 12.51 -27.21 26.71
CA SER A 708 12.94 -26.57 25.44
C SER A 708 13.92 -25.40 25.63
N CYS A 709 13.92 -24.79 26.82
CA CYS A 709 14.73 -23.62 27.15
C CYS A 709 16.03 -23.96 27.90
N ARG A 710 16.26 -25.23 28.27
CA ARG A 710 17.50 -25.74 28.88
C ARG A 710 18.02 -24.89 30.04
N GLY A 711 17.12 -24.43 30.92
CA GLY A 711 17.45 -23.62 32.10
C GLY A 711 17.69 -22.12 31.84
N ASN A 712 17.53 -21.61 30.61
CA ASN A 712 17.56 -20.17 30.37
C ASN A 712 16.21 -19.53 30.76
N VAL A 713 16.13 -19.06 32.01
CA VAL A 713 14.94 -18.46 32.62
C VAL A 713 14.33 -17.32 31.77
N LYS A 714 15.16 -16.45 31.18
CA LYS A 714 14.68 -15.36 30.32
C LYS A 714 14.04 -15.90 29.03
N LYS A 715 14.60 -16.96 28.44
CA LYS A 715 13.99 -17.65 27.30
C LYS A 715 12.66 -18.29 27.71
N CYS A 716 12.61 -19.00 28.85
CA CYS A 716 11.36 -19.60 29.36
C CYS A 716 10.25 -18.57 29.52
N PHE A 717 10.59 -17.40 30.08
CA PHE A 717 9.67 -16.28 30.25
C PHE A 717 9.12 -15.76 28.91
N THR A 718 9.98 -15.52 27.91
CA THR A 718 9.54 -15.06 26.59
C THR A 718 8.66 -16.09 25.87
N GLU A 719 9.00 -17.38 25.91
CA GLU A 719 8.17 -18.45 25.33
C GLU A 719 6.82 -18.60 26.07
N CYS A 720 6.80 -18.41 27.39
CA CYS A 720 5.57 -18.38 28.20
C CYS A 720 4.63 -17.23 27.79
N MET A 721 5.17 -16.02 27.58
CA MET A 721 4.37 -14.89 27.09
C MET A 721 3.91 -15.12 25.64
N ALA A 722 4.72 -15.78 24.80
CA ALA A 722 4.33 -16.16 23.44
C ALA A 722 3.17 -17.17 23.41
N ALA A 723 3.20 -18.20 24.27
CA ALA A 723 2.11 -19.17 24.43
C ALA A 723 0.81 -18.49 24.91
N TRP A 724 0.92 -17.56 25.87
CA TRP A 724 -0.20 -16.76 26.32
C TRP A 724 -0.81 -15.90 25.21
N LEU A 725 0.01 -15.18 24.43
CA LEU A 725 -0.44 -14.32 23.33
C LEU A 725 -1.06 -15.09 22.15
N LYS A 726 -0.70 -16.35 21.95
CA LYS A 726 -1.39 -17.26 21.01
C LYS A 726 -2.76 -17.71 21.54
N GLY A 727 -3.04 -17.52 22.83
CA GLY A 727 -4.28 -17.92 23.48
C GLY A 727 -4.39 -19.43 23.69
N GLU A 728 -3.27 -20.09 23.97
CA GLU A 728 -3.18 -21.53 24.25
C GLU A 728 -3.91 -21.92 25.56
N ASP A 729 -4.10 -23.22 25.79
CA ASP A 729 -4.71 -23.79 27.00
C ASP A 729 -6.04 -23.10 27.42
N LYS A 730 -6.15 -22.62 28.66
CA LYS A 730 -7.35 -21.93 29.21
C LYS A 730 -7.24 -20.41 29.15
N VAL A 731 -6.30 -19.85 28.40
CA VAL A 731 -6.10 -18.38 28.35
C VAL A 731 -7.37 -17.66 27.90
N ARG A 732 -8.11 -18.20 26.93
CA ARG A 732 -9.40 -17.64 26.47
C ARG A 732 -10.49 -17.70 27.56
N GLU A 733 -10.53 -18.76 28.38
CA GLU A 733 -11.43 -18.86 29.54
C GLU A 733 -11.04 -17.87 30.67
N LYS A 734 -9.80 -17.37 30.69
CA LYS A 734 -9.28 -16.39 31.65
C LYS A 734 -9.37 -14.93 31.18
N GLY A 735 -10.20 -14.65 30.17
CA GLY A 735 -10.38 -13.31 29.60
C GLY A 735 -9.52 -13.02 28.37
N GLY A 736 -8.88 -14.05 27.81
CA GLY A 736 -8.02 -13.94 26.62
C GLY A 736 -6.69 -13.22 26.89
N PRO A 737 -5.79 -13.15 25.90
CA PRO A 737 -4.62 -12.28 25.96
C PRO A 737 -5.07 -10.82 25.91
N SER A 738 -5.01 -10.11 27.04
CA SER A 738 -5.32 -8.68 27.13
C SER A 738 -4.53 -8.04 28.26
N TRP A 739 -4.35 -6.71 28.23
CA TRP A 739 -3.70 -5.99 29.32
C TRP A 739 -4.47 -6.14 30.66
N SER A 740 -5.79 -6.35 30.62
CA SER A 740 -6.63 -6.59 31.80
C SER A 740 -6.41 -7.96 32.43
N SER A 741 -6.34 -9.03 31.62
CA SER A 741 -6.03 -10.36 32.16
C SER A 741 -4.59 -10.45 32.65
N LEU A 742 -3.65 -9.75 31.99
CA LEU A 742 -2.26 -9.64 32.45
C LEU A 742 -2.14 -8.89 33.79
N ALA A 743 -2.75 -7.70 33.92
CA ALA A 743 -2.75 -6.98 35.19
C ALA A 743 -3.39 -7.82 36.31
N THR A 744 -4.51 -8.49 36.04
CA THR A 744 -5.20 -9.38 36.99
C THR A 744 -4.33 -10.58 37.39
N ALA A 745 -3.50 -11.12 36.49
CA ALA A 745 -2.58 -12.21 36.80
C ALA A 745 -1.37 -11.72 37.62
N LEU A 746 -0.90 -10.51 37.36
CA LEU A 746 0.18 -9.86 38.12
C LEU A 746 -0.24 -9.51 39.55
N GLU A 747 -1.47 -9.02 39.78
CA GLU A 747 -2.00 -8.81 41.14
C GLU A 747 -2.04 -10.13 41.95
N LYS A 748 -2.34 -11.26 41.30
CA LYS A 748 -2.40 -12.59 41.94
C LYS A 748 -1.05 -13.20 42.32
N ILE A 749 0.03 -12.77 41.68
CA ILE A 749 1.41 -13.13 42.07
C ILE A 749 2.08 -12.01 42.87
N GLU A 750 1.29 -11.13 43.49
CA GLU A 750 1.72 -10.01 44.33
C GLU A 750 2.59 -8.95 43.63
N ALA A 751 2.77 -9.03 42.31
CA ALA A 751 3.44 -8.05 41.43
C ALA A 751 2.60 -6.77 41.19
N ASN A 752 1.95 -6.29 42.26
CA ASN A 752 0.97 -5.20 42.28
C ASN A 752 1.51 -3.88 41.69
N GLY A 753 2.80 -3.59 41.82
CA GLY A 753 3.43 -2.42 41.20
C GLY A 753 3.34 -2.42 39.67
N ILE A 754 3.60 -3.58 39.05
CA ILE A 754 3.55 -3.75 37.59
C ILE A 754 2.08 -3.75 37.12
N ALA A 755 1.19 -4.42 37.86
CA ALA A 755 -0.23 -4.41 37.56
C ALA A 755 -0.85 -3.00 37.60
N ASN A 756 -0.52 -2.21 38.62
CA ASN A 756 -0.94 -0.81 38.73
C ASN A 756 -0.46 0.02 37.53
N ASN A 757 0.79 -0.18 37.09
CA ASN A 757 1.35 0.51 35.92
C ASN A 757 0.62 0.15 34.62
N ILE A 758 0.33 -1.14 34.39
CA ILE A 758 -0.44 -1.60 33.23
C ILE A 758 -1.87 -1.04 33.27
N ASN A 759 -2.54 -1.09 34.42
CA ASN A 759 -3.88 -0.52 34.60
C ASN A 759 -3.91 0.98 34.29
N ALA A 760 -2.93 1.74 34.78
CA ALA A 760 -2.80 3.18 34.51
C ALA A 760 -2.42 3.50 33.04
N LYS A 761 -1.54 2.71 32.42
CA LYS A 761 -1.07 2.92 31.04
C LYS A 761 -2.16 2.66 30.00
N TYR A 762 -2.97 1.62 30.22
CA TYR A 762 -3.98 1.16 29.26
C TYR A 762 -5.42 1.55 29.64
N ASN A 763 -5.62 2.44 30.62
CA ASN A 763 -6.92 2.91 31.12
C ASN A 763 -7.88 1.76 31.48
N LEU A 764 -7.38 0.74 32.17
CA LEU A 764 -8.18 -0.42 32.55
C LEU A 764 -8.98 -0.07 33.80
N ASN A 765 -10.30 0.06 33.65
CA ASN A 765 -11.20 0.23 34.78
C ASN A 765 -11.05 -0.97 35.72
N ARG A 766 -10.69 -0.72 36.98
CA ARG A 766 -10.88 -1.72 38.04
C ARG A 766 -12.37 -1.99 38.21
N PRO A 767 -12.81 -3.26 38.27
CA PRO A 767 -14.18 -3.61 38.64
C PRO A 767 -14.48 -3.24 40.11
#